data_AF-A0A2R6AX79-F1
#
_entry.id   AF-A0A2R6AX79-F1
#
_cell.length_a   1.000
_cell.length_b   1.000
_cell.length_c   1.000
_cell.angle_alpha   90.00
_cell.angle_beta   90.00
_cell.angle_gamma   90.00
#
_symmetry.space_group_name_H-M   'P 1'
#
loop_
_entity.id
_entity.type
_entity.pdbx_description
1 polymer ?
#
loop_
_entity_poly.entity_id
_entity_poly.type
_entity_poly.pdbx_seq_one_letter_code
_entity_poly.pdbx_strand_id
1 'polypeptide(L)'
;MGPYHPEYGVATGWDVETALDVEAVHSMAPYAHIYLVVGFNPVDVANALFEAIDYVVSSDLANVTSMSWGGPENLFGESGFYYSGFLNYPYADYYFALGAAEGISFFAASGDEGAYGGTPTTYGSVLFPASSPFVTAVGGTTLYVNVTSGSISRMNANATYSYEEAWSISPDYSGETVSSGGGYSTLFPKPWYQMGVGSSVFRSVPDVAADANPYTGFVVLVEGQKEVVGGTSLATPLWAGMTSLLDEYLNEPLGLLNTYLYRIYQNASLYSQAFHQVSFGYNGAYYASRGYNLVTGLGSPDLPALAQAIKSLPPQLGVAVTLGGSGSSFPQFYYGSTVSVGAAITYPNGTLVTSGSFTAYVYNSEGEYASVPLSFNGSEWVGSFTVGSGAPPNTWSVVVEGSSGGIEGSGGADMQVGLSVVIVQPVPYPYGPPIPPNQPFTVTAAVTYPDGSPAINASVTALFERNGVPIFNVSLLPVSDEPGVYAGGYALLPNLPQGVYTMVVDANLSGQLGETYTYEYFGEALLISTIITPSLDALPSASPGQTITLYTESLSASGGGVFTSNVTAEFFSPDGELAAKVYLKPAPNEVQYGILNLFFLQEANFTVPANFSAGFYTVVFNSTYDGSSGIEQGVYATALYISNKELAYRVQAPSEALEGQTLNVKAWIYYPNGTQVTRGVFMLTAQPVNYNFESYIFEENTGVPMQYSTNAAAWVANITLPSVLKGGFYAGLPQGYLSGAWDLALTGESSGGVQAQQSYAYLNVLPYTYVDIHMITPSNLSSTPLIANSSGLPLLEGVGATNLTLSGVDLTLRGDYLDGLTVEGGSQIVLVDSTLSHINILDSKVTVIGSTVNGGGVGVSLTDSNLTVLSTTFNNLTYAYNPLNSTIQSVDNTYSGVSNISTLPTPTFKLTTPTTITGTLTRIKLVVTGSQLRVIGVTINGEPVNFSVTPTSGGVQLSVPFSSSSNPDGVYTLGVTVSSGLSYTHAFNIVNLYHQTTTYYLLGGLGVLGLVLGLIAILLVLRGRRAAATGGPS
;
A
#
# COMPACT_ATOMS: atom_id res chain seq x y z
N MET A 1 -0.29 26.46 -28.21
CA MET A 1 0.62 25.33 -28.57
C MET A 1 2.08 25.80 -28.58
N GLY A 2 2.88 25.41 -27.58
CA GLY A 2 4.29 25.76 -27.42
C GLY A 2 5.22 24.54 -27.36
N PRO A 3 6.53 24.73 -27.15
CA PRO A 3 7.45 23.61 -26.92
C PRO A 3 7.07 22.84 -25.65
N TYR A 4 7.19 21.51 -25.69
CA TYR A 4 7.00 20.66 -24.51
C TYR A 4 8.19 20.80 -23.56
N HIS A 5 7.91 21.05 -22.29
CA HIS A 5 8.88 21.30 -21.22
C HIS A 5 8.64 20.35 -20.04
N PRO A 6 9.03 19.06 -20.15
CA PRO A 6 8.79 18.05 -19.12
C PRO A 6 9.40 18.43 -17.76
N GLU A 7 10.50 19.17 -17.75
CA GLU A 7 11.17 19.63 -16.54
C GLU A 7 10.28 20.48 -15.63
N TYR A 8 9.30 21.20 -16.19
CA TYR A 8 8.34 21.94 -15.38
C TYR A 8 7.31 21.02 -14.73
N GLY A 9 6.88 19.95 -15.43
CA GLY A 9 5.98 18.95 -14.86
C GLY A 9 6.60 18.26 -13.65
N VAL A 10 7.86 17.82 -13.76
CA VAL A 10 8.62 17.25 -12.64
C VAL A 10 8.78 18.25 -11.49
N ALA A 11 9.05 19.53 -11.79
CA ALA A 11 9.23 20.54 -10.77
C ALA A 11 7.93 20.92 -10.03
N THR A 12 6.77 20.70 -10.65
CA THR A 12 5.46 21.05 -10.12
C THR A 12 4.63 19.85 -9.64
N GLY A 13 5.09 18.62 -9.91
CA GLY A 13 4.38 17.37 -9.61
C GLY A 13 3.35 16.94 -10.66
N TRP A 14 3.18 17.71 -11.74
CA TRP A 14 2.23 17.40 -12.82
C TRP A 14 2.62 16.19 -13.67
N ASP A 15 3.86 15.71 -13.54
CA ASP A 15 4.32 14.46 -14.14
C ASP A 15 3.62 13.23 -13.55
N VAL A 16 3.34 13.23 -12.24
CA VAL A 16 2.56 12.17 -11.56
C VAL A 16 1.13 12.12 -12.13
N GLU A 17 0.44 13.26 -12.17
CA GLU A 17 -0.93 13.40 -12.71
C GLU A 17 -0.98 12.99 -14.19
N THR A 18 -0.02 13.45 -14.99
CA THR A 18 0.06 13.08 -16.42
C THR A 18 0.28 11.58 -16.61
N ALA A 19 1.13 10.95 -15.79
CA ALA A 19 1.37 9.51 -15.85
C ALA A 19 0.12 8.73 -15.44
N LEU A 20 -0.54 9.14 -14.34
CA LEU A 20 -1.79 8.54 -13.86
C LEU A 20 -2.86 8.55 -14.96
N ASP A 21 -3.15 9.71 -15.53
CA ASP A 21 -4.19 9.89 -16.54
C ASP A 21 -3.96 8.99 -17.76
N VAL A 22 -2.74 9.02 -18.31
CA VAL A 22 -2.41 8.27 -19.53
C VAL A 22 -2.40 6.76 -19.25
N GLU A 23 -1.81 6.32 -18.14
CA GLU A 23 -1.75 4.90 -17.79
C GLU A 23 -3.13 4.33 -17.44
N ALA A 24 -3.99 5.10 -16.74
CA ALA A 24 -5.35 4.68 -16.39
C ALA A 24 -6.24 4.55 -17.63
N VAL A 25 -6.25 5.55 -18.53
CA VAL A 25 -6.99 5.46 -19.81
C VAL A 25 -6.46 4.30 -20.63
N HIS A 26 -5.14 4.14 -20.75
CA HIS A 26 -4.54 3.05 -21.53
C HIS A 26 -4.88 1.67 -20.94
N SER A 27 -4.98 1.56 -19.62
CA SER A 27 -5.34 0.31 -18.94
C SER A 27 -6.80 -0.09 -19.19
N MET A 28 -7.71 0.89 -19.31
CA MET A 28 -9.10 0.64 -19.65
C MET A 28 -9.30 0.39 -21.16
N ALA A 29 -8.70 1.23 -22.02
CA ALA A 29 -8.87 1.19 -23.47
C ALA A 29 -7.50 1.14 -24.20
N PRO A 30 -6.78 0.02 -24.17
CA PRO A 30 -5.39 -0.07 -24.65
C PRO A 30 -5.20 0.15 -26.15
N TYR A 31 -6.27 0.06 -26.94
CA TYR A 31 -6.24 0.29 -28.39
C TYR A 31 -6.77 1.67 -28.79
N ALA A 32 -7.24 2.49 -27.84
CA ALA A 32 -7.63 3.86 -28.13
C ALA A 32 -6.40 4.71 -28.47
N HIS A 33 -6.56 5.65 -29.40
CA HIS A 33 -5.54 6.66 -29.68
C HIS A 33 -5.59 7.73 -28.58
N ILE A 34 -4.50 7.86 -27.81
CA ILE A 34 -4.42 8.81 -26.69
C ILE A 34 -3.72 10.09 -27.15
N TYR A 35 -4.38 11.24 -26.98
CA TYR A 35 -3.80 12.56 -27.18
C TYR A 35 -3.60 13.24 -25.83
N LEU A 36 -2.33 13.51 -25.47
CA LEU A 36 -2.02 14.37 -24.33
C LEU A 36 -1.93 15.83 -24.80
N VAL A 37 -2.91 16.65 -24.39
CA VAL A 37 -2.95 18.09 -24.71
C VAL A 37 -2.36 18.87 -23.54
N VAL A 38 -1.13 19.37 -23.71
CA VAL A 38 -0.42 20.11 -22.67
C VAL A 38 -0.69 21.60 -22.82
N GLY A 39 -1.46 22.16 -21.88
CA GLY A 39 -1.59 23.61 -21.71
C GLY A 39 -0.31 24.20 -21.13
N PHE A 40 0.28 25.20 -21.78
CA PHE A 40 1.47 25.90 -21.28
C PHE A 40 1.29 27.41 -21.42
N ASN A 41 1.54 28.16 -20.34
CA ASN A 41 1.63 29.62 -20.41
C ASN A 41 2.90 30.16 -19.73
N PRO A 42 3.79 30.85 -20.46
CA PRO A 42 4.94 31.52 -19.87
C PRO A 42 4.55 32.91 -19.32
N VAL A 43 3.84 32.95 -18.18
CA VAL A 43 3.53 34.17 -17.37
C VAL A 43 2.68 35.26 -18.10
N ASP A 44 1.78 35.92 -17.35
CA ASP A 44 0.89 37.04 -17.73
C ASP A 44 -0.39 36.77 -18.56
N VAL A 45 -0.69 35.54 -18.98
CA VAL A 45 -2.00 35.22 -19.60
C VAL A 45 -2.58 33.94 -18.96
N ALA A 46 -3.51 34.06 -18.03
CA ALA A 46 -3.97 32.92 -17.24
C ALA A 46 -5.06 32.07 -17.93
N ASN A 47 -4.86 31.59 -19.17
CA ASN A 47 -5.92 30.92 -19.94
C ASN A 47 -5.50 29.64 -20.71
N ALA A 48 -4.35 29.03 -20.42
CA ALA A 48 -3.86 27.88 -21.21
C ALA A 48 -4.76 26.63 -21.17
N LEU A 49 -5.48 26.40 -20.06
CA LEU A 49 -6.45 25.29 -19.97
C LEU A 49 -7.69 25.56 -20.83
N PHE A 50 -8.15 26.81 -20.89
CA PHE A 50 -9.20 27.22 -21.82
C PHE A 50 -8.76 26.98 -23.28
N GLU A 51 -7.55 27.43 -23.65
CA GLU A 51 -7.03 27.23 -25.01
C GLU A 51 -6.93 25.74 -25.38
N ALA A 52 -6.67 24.87 -24.40
CA ALA A 52 -6.67 23.43 -24.61
C ALA A 52 -8.08 22.89 -24.91
N ILE A 53 -9.10 23.36 -24.19
CA ILE A 53 -10.51 23.00 -24.45
C ILE A 53 -10.93 23.47 -25.86
N ASP A 54 -10.66 24.74 -26.19
CA ASP A 54 -10.92 25.28 -27.53
C ASP A 54 -10.21 24.45 -28.60
N TYR A 55 -8.94 24.12 -28.41
CA TYR A 55 -8.19 23.31 -29.36
C TYR A 55 -8.78 21.91 -29.58
N VAL A 56 -9.19 21.23 -28.50
CA VAL A 56 -9.84 19.90 -28.57
C VAL A 56 -11.13 19.97 -29.39
N VAL A 57 -11.98 20.96 -29.10
CA VAL A 57 -13.28 21.15 -29.76
C VAL A 57 -13.10 21.61 -31.20
N SER A 58 -12.43 22.73 -31.42
CA SER A 58 -12.26 23.35 -32.76
C SER A 58 -11.53 22.47 -33.77
N SER A 59 -10.73 21.50 -33.30
CA SER A 59 -10.02 20.55 -34.14
C SER A 59 -10.70 19.18 -34.24
N ASP A 60 -11.82 18.96 -33.53
CA ASP A 60 -12.47 17.64 -33.37
C ASP A 60 -11.44 16.55 -33.03
N LEU A 61 -10.61 16.82 -32.02
CA LEU A 61 -9.37 16.08 -31.78
C LEU A 61 -9.61 14.66 -31.22
N ALA A 62 -10.66 14.48 -30.43
CA ALA A 62 -10.96 13.25 -29.71
C ALA A 62 -12.47 13.08 -29.47
N ASN A 63 -12.95 11.84 -29.43
CA ASN A 63 -14.35 11.53 -29.09
C ASN A 63 -14.59 11.56 -27.57
N VAL A 64 -13.56 11.33 -26.77
CA VAL A 64 -13.63 11.34 -25.31
C VAL A 64 -12.47 12.15 -24.75
N THR A 65 -12.77 13.07 -23.84
CA THR A 65 -11.79 13.97 -23.20
C THR A 65 -11.84 13.77 -21.68
N SER A 66 -10.68 13.48 -21.07
CA SER A 66 -10.50 13.38 -19.62
C SER A 66 -9.82 14.64 -19.09
N MET A 67 -10.30 15.18 -17.97
CA MET A 67 -9.74 16.37 -17.31
C MET A 67 -9.62 16.13 -15.80
N SER A 68 -8.43 15.74 -15.35
CA SER A 68 -8.10 15.53 -13.93
C SER A 68 -7.60 16.81 -13.26
N TRP A 69 -8.36 17.89 -13.42
CA TRP A 69 -8.04 19.20 -12.85
C TRP A 69 -9.31 20.01 -12.64
N GLY A 70 -9.28 20.94 -11.69
CA GLY A 70 -10.42 21.82 -11.44
C GLY A 70 -10.12 22.88 -10.38
N GLY A 71 -11.04 23.83 -10.23
CA GLY A 71 -11.00 24.85 -9.19
C GLY A 71 -12.39 25.04 -8.56
N PRO A 72 -12.47 25.38 -7.26
CA PRO A 72 -13.73 25.66 -6.59
C PRO A 72 -14.50 26.77 -7.31
N GLU A 73 -15.71 26.48 -7.80
CA GLU A 73 -16.44 27.42 -8.67
C GLU A 73 -16.78 28.75 -7.97
N ASN A 74 -16.94 28.73 -6.64
CA ASN A 74 -17.22 29.90 -5.80
C ASN A 74 -16.01 30.86 -5.65
N LEU A 75 -14.83 30.51 -6.17
CA LEU A 75 -13.64 31.36 -6.18
C LEU A 75 -13.49 32.20 -7.45
N PHE A 76 -14.19 31.87 -8.53
CA PHE A 76 -14.01 32.61 -9.77
C PHE A 76 -14.45 34.07 -9.63
N GLY A 77 -15.47 34.34 -8.81
CA GLY A 77 -15.90 35.71 -8.51
C GLY A 77 -16.21 36.54 -9.75
N GLU A 78 -16.59 35.87 -10.85
CA GLU A 78 -16.79 36.48 -12.16
C GLU A 78 -18.10 36.01 -12.81
N SER A 79 -18.57 36.75 -13.82
CA SER A 79 -19.69 36.37 -14.68
C SER A 79 -19.50 36.97 -16.07
N GLY A 80 -20.15 36.39 -17.08
CA GLY A 80 -20.04 36.84 -18.47
C GLY A 80 -18.73 36.46 -19.19
N PHE A 81 -18.66 36.75 -20.49
CA PHE A 81 -17.60 36.27 -21.39
C PHE A 81 -16.37 37.18 -21.46
N TYR A 82 -16.41 38.38 -20.88
CA TYR A 82 -15.41 39.42 -21.11
C TYR A 82 -14.60 39.73 -19.84
N TYR A 83 -13.73 38.80 -19.48
CA TYR A 83 -12.67 38.97 -18.47
C TYR A 83 -11.46 38.07 -18.75
N SER A 84 -10.27 38.49 -18.28
CA SER A 84 -9.00 37.77 -18.41
C SER A 84 -8.54 37.28 -17.03
N GLY A 85 -9.21 36.25 -16.52
CA GLY A 85 -8.95 35.58 -15.24
C GLY A 85 -8.26 34.23 -15.38
N PHE A 86 -8.41 33.35 -14.36
CA PHE A 86 -7.81 32.01 -14.28
C PHE A 86 -8.43 30.97 -15.24
N LEU A 87 -9.75 31.01 -15.40
CA LEU A 87 -10.49 30.24 -16.39
C LEU A 87 -11.89 30.86 -16.55
N ASN A 88 -12.19 31.42 -17.71
CA ASN A 88 -13.51 32.01 -17.97
C ASN A 88 -14.57 30.90 -18.10
N TYR A 89 -15.31 30.62 -17.01
CA TYR A 89 -16.23 29.48 -16.96
C TYR A 89 -17.36 29.56 -18.01
N PRO A 90 -17.99 30.73 -18.32
CA PRO A 90 -19.01 30.78 -19.37
C PRO A 90 -18.44 30.43 -20.75
N TYR A 91 -17.19 30.82 -21.00
CA TYR A 91 -16.52 30.50 -22.26
C TYR A 91 -16.19 29.01 -22.36
N ALA A 92 -15.61 28.42 -21.31
CA ALA A 92 -15.33 26.98 -21.28
C ALA A 92 -16.62 26.15 -21.38
N ASP A 93 -17.68 26.52 -20.66
CA ASP A 93 -18.99 25.88 -20.72
C ASP A 93 -19.60 25.91 -22.13
N TYR A 94 -19.52 27.06 -22.81
CA TYR A 94 -19.95 27.19 -24.21
C TYR A 94 -19.21 26.23 -25.14
N TYR A 95 -17.90 26.04 -24.96
CA TYR A 95 -17.14 25.08 -25.78
C TYR A 95 -17.42 23.62 -25.41
N PHE A 96 -17.69 23.31 -24.14
CA PHE A 96 -18.18 21.98 -23.77
C PHE A 96 -19.54 21.69 -24.43
N ALA A 97 -20.45 22.66 -24.48
CA ALA A 97 -21.72 22.52 -25.18
C ALA A 97 -21.53 22.27 -26.69
N LEU A 98 -20.61 22.99 -27.35
CA LEU A 98 -20.27 22.78 -28.75
C LEU A 98 -19.68 21.38 -28.99
N GLY A 99 -18.66 20.99 -28.22
CA GLY A 99 -18.02 19.68 -28.36
C GLY A 99 -19.01 18.54 -28.10
N ALA A 100 -19.86 18.68 -27.09
CA ALA A 100 -20.89 17.69 -26.78
C ALA A 100 -21.91 17.53 -27.92
N ALA A 101 -22.23 18.61 -28.63
CA ALA A 101 -23.07 18.58 -29.83
C ALA A 101 -22.37 17.95 -31.05
N GLU A 102 -21.04 18.02 -31.12
CA GLU A 102 -20.21 17.35 -32.13
C GLU A 102 -19.96 15.87 -31.81
N GLY A 103 -20.34 15.41 -30.63
CA GLY A 103 -20.20 14.02 -30.19
C GLY A 103 -19.04 13.77 -29.24
N ILE A 104 -18.38 14.81 -28.73
CA ILE A 104 -17.29 14.69 -27.75
C ILE A 104 -17.86 14.52 -26.35
N SER A 105 -17.48 13.45 -25.65
CA SER A 105 -17.77 13.27 -24.22
C SER A 105 -16.67 13.90 -23.36
N PHE A 106 -17.03 14.80 -22.44
CA PHE A 106 -16.11 15.41 -21.49
C PHE A 106 -16.28 14.80 -20.09
N PHE A 107 -15.19 14.43 -19.45
CA PHE A 107 -15.13 13.96 -18.07
C PHE A 107 -14.24 14.88 -17.24
N ALA A 108 -14.66 15.21 -16.03
CA ALA A 108 -13.84 15.96 -15.09
C ALA A 108 -13.92 15.43 -13.66
N ALA A 109 -12.78 15.48 -12.97
CA ALA A 109 -12.64 15.14 -11.57
C ALA A 109 -13.52 16.06 -10.71
N SER A 110 -14.35 15.49 -9.82
CA SER A 110 -15.25 16.30 -8.99
C SER A 110 -14.56 16.98 -7.80
N GLY A 111 -13.32 16.58 -7.50
CA GLY A 111 -12.46 17.17 -6.47
C GLY A 111 -12.07 16.18 -5.38
N ASP A 112 -11.02 16.56 -4.65
CA ASP A 112 -10.38 15.69 -3.66
C ASP A 112 -10.48 16.26 -2.23
N GLU A 113 -11.00 17.49 -2.06
CA GLU A 113 -11.17 18.12 -0.74
C GLU A 113 -12.63 18.07 -0.22
N GLY A 114 -13.38 17.05 -0.62
CA GLY A 114 -14.77 16.83 -0.20
C GLY A 114 -15.75 17.92 -0.66
N ALA A 115 -16.87 18.08 0.05
CA ALA A 115 -17.94 19.00 -0.29
C ALA A 115 -17.56 20.49 -0.22
N TYR A 116 -16.44 20.79 0.41
CA TYR A 116 -15.97 22.15 0.64
C TYR A 116 -14.89 22.58 -0.35
N GLY A 117 -14.30 21.66 -1.14
CA GLY A 117 -13.33 22.01 -2.18
C GLY A 117 -12.13 22.82 -1.66
N GLY A 118 -11.68 22.54 -0.44
CA GLY A 118 -10.60 23.27 0.23
C GLY A 118 -10.98 24.68 0.69
N THR A 119 -12.23 25.08 0.54
CA THR A 119 -12.76 26.35 1.06
C THR A 119 -13.24 26.18 2.51
N PRO A 120 -13.45 27.28 3.27
CA PRO A 120 -13.85 27.19 4.67
C PRO A 120 -15.12 26.35 4.85
N THR A 121 -15.15 25.44 5.81
CA THR A 121 -16.21 24.43 6.06
C THR A 121 -17.66 24.91 6.23
N THR A 122 -17.93 26.21 6.17
CA THR A 122 -19.30 26.76 6.12
C THR A 122 -19.73 27.17 4.71
N TYR A 123 -18.81 27.13 3.75
CA TYR A 123 -19.02 27.44 2.36
C TYR A 123 -18.57 26.23 1.55
N GLY A 124 -19.51 25.58 0.87
CA GLY A 124 -19.24 24.46 -0.02
C GLY A 124 -18.83 24.95 -1.41
N SER A 125 -18.10 24.14 -2.15
CA SER A 125 -17.85 24.41 -3.56
C SER A 125 -17.66 23.10 -4.31
N VAL A 126 -18.43 22.93 -5.37
CA VAL A 126 -18.12 21.93 -6.38
C VAL A 126 -17.04 22.49 -7.31
N LEU A 127 -16.20 21.61 -7.88
CA LEU A 127 -15.16 22.07 -8.80
C LEU A 127 -15.71 22.32 -10.20
N PHE A 128 -15.19 23.34 -10.88
CA PHE A 128 -15.30 23.52 -12.32
C PHE A 128 -13.97 23.05 -12.96
N PRO A 129 -13.99 22.31 -14.09
CA PRO A 129 -15.09 22.15 -15.06
C PRO A 129 -16.12 21.06 -14.73
N ALA A 130 -15.94 20.27 -13.66
CA ALA A 130 -16.91 19.23 -13.29
C ALA A 130 -18.32 19.78 -13.05
N SER A 131 -18.48 21.03 -12.60
CA SER A 131 -19.78 21.65 -12.44
C SER A 131 -20.43 22.17 -13.74
N SER A 132 -19.80 22.05 -14.91
CA SER A 132 -20.49 22.33 -16.18
C SER A 132 -21.60 21.29 -16.45
N PRO A 133 -22.78 21.70 -16.93
CA PRO A 133 -23.83 20.78 -17.41
C PRO A 133 -23.45 19.93 -18.62
N PHE A 134 -22.40 20.30 -19.34
CA PHE A 134 -21.95 19.60 -20.55
C PHE A 134 -20.76 18.66 -20.29
N VAL A 135 -20.37 18.53 -19.02
CA VAL A 135 -19.30 17.65 -18.55
C VAL A 135 -19.90 16.59 -17.61
N THR A 136 -19.46 15.35 -17.74
CA THR A 136 -19.75 14.27 -16.79
C THR A 136 -18.79 14.38 -15.62
N ALA A 137 -19.30 14.78 -14.45
CA ALA A 137 -18.53 14.88 -13.22
C ALA A 137 -18.30 13.51 -12.60
N VAL A 138 -17.05 13.21 -12.25
CA VAL A 138 -16.64 11.91 -11.74
C VAL A 138 -16.13 12.03 -10.30
N GLY A 139 -16.87 11.43 -9.37
CA GLY A 139 -16.50 11.32 -7.96
C GLY A 139 -15.73 10.05 -7.62
N GLY A 140 -15.43 9.92 -6.34
CA GLY A 140 -14.54 8.91 -5.79
C GLY A 140 -15.22 7.89 -4.88
N THR A 141 -14.84 6.62 -5.03
CA THR A 141 -15.18 5.51 -4.16
C THR A 141 -13.93 4.91 -3.51
N THR A 142 -14.13 4.14 -2.44
CA THR A 142 -13.18 3.15 -1.95
C THR A 142 -13.60 1.79 -2.49
N LEU A 143 -12.82 1.22 -3.42
CA LEU A 143 -13.17 -0.05 -4.07
C LEU A 143 -12.66 -1.27 -3.32
N TYR A 144 -13.59 -2.15 -2.94
CA TYR A 144 -13.26 -3.48 -2.43
C TYR A 144 -13.42 -4.55 -3.50
N VAL A 145 -12.35 -5.32 -3.72
CA VAL A 145 -12.33 -6.43 -4.67
C VAL A 145 -12.20 -7.78 -3.98
N ASN A 146 -12.74 -8.82 -4.61
CA ASN A 146 -12.50 -10.21 -4.22
C ASN A 146 -11.39 -10.80 -5.11
N VAL A 147 -10.20 -10.99 -4.55
CA VAL A 147 -9.05 -11.55 -5.27
C VAL A 147 -9.27 -13.04 -5.52
N THR A 148 -9.41 -13.42 -6.78
CA THR A 148 -9.66 -14.81 -7.21
C THR A 148 -8.38 -15.58 -7.51
N SER A 149 -7.30 -14.89 -7.91
CA SER A 149 -5.96 -15.47 -8.04
C SER A 149 -4.90 -14.37 -7.96
N GLY A 150 -3.74 -14.68 -7.38
CA GLY A 150 -2.67 -13.69 -7.18
C GLY A 150 -2.81 -12.94 -5.84
N SER A 151 -2.26 -11.73 -5.79
CA SER A 151 -2.26 -10.87 -4.60
C SER A 151 -2.59 -9.44 -4.99
N ILE A 152 -3.40 -8.72 -4.22
CA ILE A 152 -3.74 -7.31 -4.51
C ILE A 152 -2.49 -6.42 -4.65
N SER A 153 -1.43 -6.75 -3.91
CA SER A 153 -0.11 -6.09 -3.96
C SER A 153 0.78 -6.50 -5.14
N ARG A 154 0.28 -7.28 -6.12
CA ARG A 154 1.08 -7.79 -7.24
C ARG A 154 0.36 -7.62 -8.58
N MET A 155 1.13 -7.28 -9.61
CA MET A 155 0.67 -7.29 -10.99
C MET A 155 0.12 -8.67 -11.41
N ASN A 156 -0.81 -8.68 -12.36
CA ASN A 156 -1.46 -9.88 -12.91
C ASN A 156 -2.31 -10.66 -11.89
N ALA A 157 -2.77 -10.00 -10.82
CA ALA A 157 -3.84 -10.53 -9.98
C ALA A 157 -5.17 -10.49 -10.75
N ASN A 158 -6.02 -11.48 -10.50
CA ASN A 158 -7.40 -11.48 -10.99
C ASN A 158 -8.33 -11.20 -9.82
N ALA A 159 -9.26 -10.28 -10.00
CA ALA A 159 -10.24 -9.94 -8.99
C ALA A 159 -11.61 -9.73 -9.62
N THR A 160 -12.65 -9.83 -8.80
CA THR A 160 -14.02 -9.45 -9.16
C THR A 160 -14.48 -8.32 -8.25
N TYR A 161 -15.39 -7.49 -8.74
CA TYR A 161 -16.10 -6.52 -7.92
C TYR A 161 -16.71 -7.19 -6.66
N SER A 162 -16.66 -6.50 -5.52
CA SER A 162 -17.30 -6.95 -4.28
C SER A 162 -18.22 -5.89 -3.70
N TYR A 163 -17.69 -4.69 -3.42
CA TYR A 163 -18.42 -3.59 -2.79
C TYR A 163 -17.66 -2.28 -2.92
N GLU A 164 -18.35 -1.15 -2.76
CA GLU A 164 -17.77 0.18 -2.66
C GLU A 164 -18.46 0.98 -1.56
N GLU A 165 -17.67 1.81 -0.88
CA GLU A 165 -18.16 2.93 -0.09
C GLU A 165 -17.65 4.25 -0.68
N ALA A 166 -18.16 5.38 -0.21
CA ALA A 166 -17.64 6.66 -0.64
C ALA A 166 -16.18 6.83 -0.18
N TRP A 167 -15.37 7.50 -1.01
CA TRP A 167 -14.04 7.90 -0.59
C TRP A 167 -14.14 9.08 0.40
N SER A 168 -13.67 8.86 1.63
CA SER A 168 -14.01 9.70 2.79
C SER A 168 -12.88 9.86 3.80
N ILE A 169 -11.61 9.97 3.39
CA ILE A 169 -10.46 10.01 4.32
C ILE A 169 -10.30 11.41 4.93
N SER A 170 -10.10 11.50 6.25
CA SER A 170 -9.85 12.77 6.94
C SER A 170 -9.28 12.56 8.37
N PRO A 171 -7.98 12.76 8.63
CA PRO A 171 -6.93 13.09 7.65
C PRO A 171 -6.37 11.83 6.98
N ASP A 172 -5.63 12.01 5.88
CA ASP A 172 -4.70 11.00 5.37
C ASP A 172 -3.37 11.00 6.16
N TYR A 173 -2.37 10.24 5.69
CA TYR A 173 -1.03 10.22 6.29
C TYR A 173 -0.30 11.57 6.19
N SER A 174 -0.63 12.43 5.23
CA SER A 174 -0.05 13.78 5.10
C SER A 174 -0.69 14.82 6.05
N GLY A 175 -1.85 14.49 6.64
CA GLY A 175 -2.58 15.36 7.57
C GLY A 175 -3.71 16.14 6.93
N GLU A 176 -4.02 15.89 5.66
CA GLU A 176 -5.00 16.61 4.85
C GLU A 176 -6.33 15.85 4.76
N THR A 177 -7.43 16.59 4.52
CA THR A 177 -8.73 15.97 4.22
C THR A 177 -8.73 15.55 2.76
N VAL A 178 -8.88 14.26 2.48
CA VAL A 178 -8.93 13.73 1.11
C VAL A 178 -10.18 12.85 0.91
N SER A 179 -11.13 13.36 0.14
CA SER A 179 -12.49 12.85 0.05
C SER A 179 -13.10 13.23 -1.30
N SER A 180 -14.03 12.41 -1.79
CA SER A 180 -14.77 12.70 -3.03
C SER A 180 -15.47 14.06 -2.99
N GLY A 181 -15.14 14.93 -3.95
CA GLY A 181 -15.80 16.20 -4.16
C GLY A 181 -17.25 16.02 -4.62
N GLY A 182 -18.14 16.88 -4.16
CA GLY A 182 -19.55 16.80 -4.54
C GLY A 182 -20.46 17.70 -3.73
N GLY A 183 -21.59 18.06 -4.32
CA GLY A 183 -22.51 19.06 -3.78
C GLY A 183 -23.40 19.65 -4.87
N TYR A 184 -23.99 20.81 -4.57
CA TYR A 184 -24.74 21.57 -5.56
C TYR A 184 -23.86 22.67 -6.15
N SER A 185 -23.97 22.88 -7.45
CA SER A 185 -23.45 24.08 -8.08
C SER A 185 -24.21 25.32 -7.58
N THR A 186 -23.58 26.45 -7.77
CA THR A 186 -23.97 27.80 -7.44
C THR A 186 -23.89 28.70 -8.68
N LEU A 187 -23.21 28.25 -9.75
CA LEU A 187 -23.13 28.91 -11.06
C LEU A 187 -24.15 28.38 -12.08
N PHE A 188 -24.45 27.07 -12.04
CA PHE A 188 -25.23 26.42 -13.09
C PHE A 188 -26.62 25.98 -12.60
N PRO A 189 -27.70 26.42 -13.28
CA PRO A 189 -29.03 25.88 -13.06
C PRO A 189 -29.06 24.36 -13.24
N LYS A 190 -30.07 23.71 -12.67
CA LYS A 190 -30.27 22.27 -12.85
C LYS A 190 -30.48 21.96 -14.34
N PRO A 191 -29.64 21.10 -14.95
CA PRO A 191 -29.84 20.71 -16.33
C PRO A 191 -31.06 19.80 -16.50
N TRP A 192 -31.64 19.82 -17.70
CA TRP A 192 -32.88 19.11 -18.03
C TRP A 192 -32.81 17.60 -17.78
N TYR A 193 -31.64 16.98 -17.95
CA TYR A 193 -31.45 15.56 -17.69
C TYR A 193 -31.44 15.22 -16.19
N GLN A 194 -31.14 16.18 -15.30
CA GLN A 194 -31.21 16.01 -13.83
C GLN A 194 -32.58 16.38 -13.25
N MET A 195 -33.58 16.68 -14.08
CA MET A 195 -34.95 16.92 -13.61
C MET A 195 -35.47 15.67 -12.88
N GLY A 196 -35.96 15.86 -11.65
CA GLY A 196 -36.37 14.78 -10.75
C GLY A 196 -35.25 14.20 -9.88
N VAL A 197 -34.01 14.66 -10.02
CA VAL A 197 -32.87 14.32 -9.15
C VAL A 197 -32.76 15.35 -8.03
N GLY A 198 -32.91 14.93 -6.78
CA GLY A 198 -32.87 15.82 -5.62
C GLY A 198 -33.90 16.96 -5.66
N SER A 199 -33.83 17.86 -4.67
CA SER A 199 -34.76 19.00 -4.56
C SER A 199 -34.15 20.36 -4.93
N SER A 200 -32.83 20.42 -5.18
CA SER A 200 -32.16 21.67 -5.57
C SER A 200 -32.63 22.17 -6.93
N VAL A 201 -32.52 23.47 -7.20
CA VAL A 201 -32.74 24.06 -8.54
C VAL A 201 -31.43 24.24 -9.31
N PHE A 202 -30.30 23.85 -8.72
CA PHE A 202 -28.96 23.90 -9.31
C PHE A 202 -28.46 22.51 -9.73
N ARG A 203 -27.43 22.46 -10.59
CA ARG A 203 -26.74 21.22 -10.97
C ARG A 203 -26.24 20.49 -9.73
N SER A 204 -26.45 19.18 -9.68
CA SER A 204 -25.90 18.30 -8.65
C SER A 204 -24.61 17.63 -9.15
N VAL A 205 -23.59 17.51 -8.30
CA VAL A 205 -22.25 16.97 -8.59
C VAL A 205 -21.91 15.92 -7.52
N PRO A 206 -21.25 14.79 -7.86
CA PRO A 206 -20.89 14.33 -9.21
C PRO A 206 -22.07 13.66 -9.94
N ASP A 207 -21.86 13.27 -11.20
CA ASP A 207 -22.83 12.48 -11.98
C ASP A 207 -22.62 10.98 -11.73
N VAL A 208 -21.36 10.53 -11.68
CA VAL A 208 -20.93 9.13 -11.50
C VAL A 208 -19.72 9.05 -10.57
N ALA A 209 -19.27 7.84 -10.21
CA ALA A 209 -18.04 7.66 -9.44
C ALA A 209 -17.24 6.43 -9.88
N ALA A 210 -15.97 6.38 -9.53
CA ALA A 210 -15.09 5.22 -9.63
C ALA A 210 -14.04 5.26 -8.51
N ASP A 211 -13.17 4.25 -8.44
CA ASP A 211 -12.16 4.16 -7.40
C ASP A 211 -11.25 5.39 -7.37
N ALA A 212 -11.07 5.95 -6.19
CA ALA A 212 -10.30 7.17 -5.93
C ALA A 212 -9.51 7.11 -4.62
N ASN A 213 -9.77 6.12 -3.76
CA ASN A 213 -9.06 6.03 -2.50
C ASN A 213 -7.61 5.54 -2.74
N PRO A 214 -6.56 6.29 -2.36
CA PRO A 214 -5.17 5.86 -2.56
C PRO A 214 -4.82 4.52 -1.88
N TYR A 215 -5.52 4.13 -0.80
CA TYR A 215 -5.32 2.84 -0.13
C TYR A 215 -5.92 1.65 -0.90
N THR A 216 -6.82 1.92 -1.85
CA THR A 216 -7.28 0.95 -2.85
C THR A 216 -6.76 1.28 -4.26
N GLY A 217 -5.87 2.27 -4.36
CA GLY A 217 -5.58 3.02 -5.57
C GLY A 217 -4.78 2.28 -6.65
N PHE A 218 -4.43 3.03 -7.69
CA PHE A 218 -3.87 2.52 -8.92
C PHE A 218 -2.34 2.53 -8.89
N VAL A 219 -1.71 1.44 -9.34
CA VAL A 219 -0.26 1.36 -9.47
C VAL A 219 0.17 2.00 -10.79
N VAL A 220 0.89 3.11 -10.72
CA VAL A 220 1.39 3.90 -11.85
C VAL A 220 2.92 3.85 -11.91
N LEU A 221 3.51 4.02 -13.10
CA LEU A 221 4.96 4.09 -13.31
C LEU A 221 5.45 5.52 -13.54
N VAL A 222 5.72 6.25 -12.45
CA VAL A 222 6.26 7.61 -12.49
C VAL A 222 7.79 7.58 -12.45
N GLU A 223 8.45 8.25 -13.40
CA GLU A 223 9.92 8.31 -13.50
C GLU A 223 10.64 6.92 -13.45
N GLY A 224 9.95 5.85 -13.85
CA GLY A 224 10.44 4.48 -13.79
C GLY A 224 10.35 3.81 -12.40
N GLN A 225 9.77 4.48 -11.42
CA GLN A 225 9.39 3.94 -10.11
C GLN A 225 7.90 3.60 -10.09
N LYS A 226 7.51 2.70 -9.19
CA LYS A 226 6.10 2.39 -8.96
C LYS A 226 5.57 3.24 -7.84
N GLU A 227 4.42 3.84 -8.07
CA GLU A 227 3.69 4.60 -7.06
C GLU A 227 2.24 4.11 -7.02
N VAL A 228 1.57 4.33 -5.90
CA VAL A 228 0.13 4.09 -5.76
C VAL A 228 -0.54 5.45 -5.65
N VAL A 229 -1.43 5.74 -6.58
CA VAL A 229 -2.11 7.03 -6.68
C VAL A 229 -3.62 6.82 -6.69
N GLY A 230 -4.35 7.74 -6.07
CA GLY A 230 -5.81 7.78 -6.03
C GLY A 230 -6.33 9.12 -6.57
N GLY A 231 -7.28 9.72 -5.87
CA GLY A 231 -7.96 10.96 -6.25
C GLY A 231 -9.13 10.72 -7.20
N THR A 232 -10.03 11.70 -7.28
CA THR A 232 -10.98 11.77 -8.41
C THR A 232 -10.27 11.95 -9.74
N SER A 233 -9.00 12.39 -9.69
CA SER A 233 -8.00 12.27 -10.77
C SER A 233 -7.80 10.85 -11.29
N LEU A 234 -7.88 9.78 -10.47
CA LEU A 234 -7.89 8.40 -10.98
C LEU A 234 -9.26 8.03 -11.55
N ALA A 235 -10.34 8.41 -10.86
CA ALA A 235 -11.69 8.01 -11.23
C ALA A 235 -12.09 8.51 -12.64
N THR A 236 -11.66 9.72 -12.99
CA THR A 236 -11.98 10.41 -14.25
C THR A 236 -11.44 9.69 -15.51
N PRO A 237 -10.13 9.39 -15.63
CA PRO A 237 -9.58 8.66 -16.76
C PRO A 237 -10.09 7.22 -16.85
N LEU A 238 -10.43 6.58 -15.72
CA LEU A 238 -11.11 5.28 -15.73
C LEU A 238 -12.46 5.38 -16.48
N TRP A 239 -13.28 6.38 -16.15
CA TRP A 239 -14.55 6.64 -16.86
C TRP A 239 -14.37 7.03 -18.32
N ALA A 240 -13.36 7.84 -18.65
CA ALA A 240 -13.04 8.20 -20.03
C ALA A 240 -12.65 6.96 -20.87
N GLY A 241 -11.79 6.09 -20.33
CA GLY A 241 -11.41 4.84 -20.98
C GLY A 241 -12.59 3.87 -21.12
N MET A 242 -13.41 3.72 -20.08
CA MET A 242 -14.64 2.91 -20.15
C MET A 242 -15.63 3.44 -21.18
N THR A 243 -15.76 4.75 -21.34
CA THR A 243 -16.64 5.38 -22.33
C THR A 243 -16.12 5.17 -23.74
N SER A 244 -14.80 5.19 -23.95
CA SER A 244 -14.21 4.84 -25.25
C SER A 244 -14.56 3.40 -25.68
N LEU A 245 -14.65 2.45 -24.74
CA LEU A 245 -15.15 1.09 -25.01
C LEU A 245 -16.66 1.05 -25.27
N LEU A 246 -17.45 1.93 -24.64
CA LEU A 246 -18.88 2.06 -24.93
C LEU A 246 -19.08 2.57 -26.36
N ASP A 247 -18.36 3.63 -26.76
CA ASP A 247 -18.40 4.18 -28.11
C ASP A 247 -18.06 3.11 -29.16
N GLU A 248 -17.02 2.30 -28.92
CA GLU A 248 -16.67 1.16 -29.77
C GLU A 248 -17.81 0.13 -29.84
N TYR A 249 -18.35 -0.28 -28.69
CA TYR A 249 -19.36 -1.33 -28.61
C TYR A 249 -20.73 -0.92 -29.19
N LEU A 250 -21.07 0.37 -29.08
CA LEU A 250 -22.27 0.98 -29.63
C LEU A 250 -22.08 1.41 -31.09
N ASN A 251 -20.82 1.54 -31.53
CA ASN A 251 -20.42 1.99 -32.85
C ASN A 251 -20.94 3.42 -33.15
N GLU A 252 -20.91 4.27 -32.14
CA GLU A 252 -21.27 5.68 -32.21
C GLU A 252 -20.62 6.46 -31.06
N PRO A 253 -20.13 7.69 -31.29
CA PRO A 253 -19.69 8.56 -30.20
C PRO A 253 -20.91 9.06 -29.41
N LEU A 254 -20.86 8.95 -28.08
CA LEU A 254 -22.01 9.24 -27.23
C LEU A 254 -22.26 10.73 -26.96
N GLY A 255 -21.28 11.61 -27.17
CA GLY A 255 -21.41 13.05 -26.89
C GLY A 255 -21.75 13.33 -25.43
N LEU A 256 -22.84 14.07 -25.18
CA LEU A 256 -23.31 14.35 -23.81
C LEU A 256 -23.85 13.09 -23.11
N LEU A 257 -22.94 12.34 -22.48
CA LEU A 257 -23.24 11.07 -21.83
C LEU A 257 -24.31 11.20 -20.74
N ASN A 258 -24.34 12.32 -20.01
CA ASN A 258 -25.29 12.58 -18.91
C ASN A 258 -26.75 12.32 -19.30
N THR A 259 -27.15 12.62 -20.53
CA THR A 259 -28.52 12.38 -21.01
C THR A 259 -28.91 10.90 -20.97
N TYR A 260 -27.99 10.00 -21.32
CA TYR A 260 -28.20 8.56 -21.24
C TYR A 260 -28.22 8.06 -19.79
N LEU A 261 -27.27 8.51 -18.97
CA LEU A 261 -27.12 8.07 -17.58
C LEU A 261 -28.36 8.38 -16.76
N TYR A 262 -28.91 9.59 -16.88
CA TYR A 262 -30.09 9.98 -16.11
C TYR A 262 -31.40 9.39 -16.65
N ARG A 263 -31.49 9.06 -17.95
CA ARG A 263 -32.61 8.25 -18.47
C ARG A 263 -32.58 6.82 -17.94
N ILE A 264 -31.38 6.26 -17.78
CA ILE A 264 -31.20 4.97 -17.10
C ILE A 264 -31.62 5.08 -15.63
N TYR A 265 -31.20 6.14 -14.93
CA TYR A 265 -31.59 6.41 -13.54
C TYR A 265 -33.11 6.47 -13.35
N GLN A 266 -33.83 7.15 -14.25
CA GLN A 266 -35.30 7.23 -14.22
C GLN A 266 -35.98 5.86 -14.37
N ASN A 267 -35.29 4.86 -14.93
CA ASN A 267 -35.76 3.48 -14.98
C ASN A 267 -35.07 2.64 -13.90
N ALA A 268 -35.74 2.45 -12.76
CA ALA A 268 -35.19 1.72 -11.61
C ALA A 268 -34.61 0.33 -11.95
N SER A 269 -35.18 -0.38 -12.93
CA SER A 269 -34.66 -1.70 -13.35
C SER A 269 -33.33 -1.55 -14.09
N LEU A 270 -33.26 -0.65 -15.07
CA LEU A 270 -32.02 -0.40 -15.81
C LEU A 270 -30.94 0.14 -14.88
N TYR A 271 -31.29 1.09 -14.00
CA TYR A 271 -30.35 1.66 -13.04
C TYR A 271 -29.74 0.62 -12.11
N SER A 272 -30.55 -0.26 -11.53
CA SER A 272 -30.06 -1.32 -10.64
C SER A 272 -29.16 -2.36 -11.31
N GLN A 273 -29.22 -2.46 -12.65
CA GLN A 273 -28.38 -3.36 -13.43
C GLN A 273 -27.09 -2.67 -13.89
N ALA A 274 -27.20 -1.42 -14.33
CA ALA A 274 -26.09 -0.67 -14.92
C ALA A 274 -25.12 -0.08 -13.89
N PHE A 275 -25.53 0.11 -12.63
CA PHE A 275 -24.71 0.78 -11.62
C PHE A 275 -24.64 0.03 -10.30
N HIS A 276 -23.45 0.05 -9.71
CA HIS A 276 -23.23 -0.28 -8.31
C HIS A 276 -23.50 0.96 -7.44
N GLN A 277 -24.54 0.89 -6.61
CA GLN A 277 -25.00 2.01 -5.80
C GLN A 277 -24.22 2.07 -4.49
N VAL A 278 -23.57 3.20 -4.23
CA VAL A 278 -22.81 3.44 -3.00
C VAL A 278 -23.73 3.98 -1.92
N SER A 279 -23.73 3.36 -0.74
CA SER A 279 -24.71 3.64 0.32
C SER A 279 -24.13 4.01 1.68
N PHE A 280 -22.81 4.19 1.77
CA PHE A 280 -22.11 4.45 3.03
C PHE A 280 -20.87 5.31 2.78
N GLY A 281 -20.50 6.13 3.77
CA GLY A 281 -19.44 7.15 3.69
C GLY A 281 -19.99 8.57 3.54
N TYR A 282 -19.10 9.56 3.48
CA TYR A 282 -19.43 10.99 3.48
C TYR A 282 -18.34 11.84 2.79
N ASN A 283 -18.61 13.12 2.54
CA ASN A 283 -17.59 14.05 2.03
C ASN A 283 -17.51 15.36 2.80
N GLY A 284 -17.51 15.28 4.12
CA GLY A 284 -17.64 16.43 5.02
C GLY A 284 -19.10 16.85 5.23
N ALA A 285 -19.78 17.34 4.19
CA ALA A 285 -21.14 17.91 4.31
C ALA A 285 -22.27 16.93 3.96
N TYR A 286 -22.03 16.01 3.02
CA TYR A 286 -23.06 15.10 2.51
C TYR A 286 -22.74 13.64 2.82
N TYR A 287 -23.78 12.82 2.93
CA TYR A 287 -23.68 11.40 3.20
C TYR A 287 -24.07 10.57 1.98
N ALA A 288 -23.35 9.49 1.73
CA ALA A 288 -23.73 8.54 0.71
C ALA A 288 -24.98 7.76 1.17
N SER A 289 -25.88 7.50 0.22
CA SER A 289 -27.09 6.72 0.45
C SER A 289 -27.52 6.07 -0.87
N ARG A 290 -28.36 5.04 -0.78
CA ARG A 290 -28.78 4.27 -1.96
C ARG A 290 -29.48 5.16 -2.98
N GLY A 291 -29.05 5.06 -4.24
CA GLY A 291 -29.52 5.89 -5.34
C GLY A 291 -28.56 7.06 -5.59
N TYR A 292 -29.04 8.07 -6.31
CA TYR A 292 -28.26 9.29 -6.52
C TYR A 292 -27.96 9.97 -5.17
N ASN A 293 -26.69 10.32 -4.93
CA ASN A 293 -26.27 11.10 -3.77
C ASN A 293 -25.14 12.07 -4.14
N LEU A 294 -24.93 13.10 -3.31
CA LEU A 294 -23.98 14.20 -3.56
C LEU A 294 -22.51 13.85 -3.24
N VAL A 295 -22.22 12.57 -3.03
CA VAL A 295 -20.86 12.09 -2.79
C VAL A 295 -20.36 11.29 -3.99
N THR A 296 -21.20 10.40 -4.52
CA THR A 296 -20.83 9.39 -5.55
C THR A 296 -21.76 9.40 -6.77
N GLY A 297 -22.68 10.36 -6.85
CA GLY A 297 -23.61 10.48 -7.97
C GLY A 297 -24.46 9.24 -8.12
N LEU A 298 -24.52 8.70 -9.34
CA LEU A 298 -25.22 7.45 -9.66
C LEU A 298 -24.50 6.18 -9.16
N GLY A 299 -23.23 6.28 -8.74
CA GLY A 299 -22.35 5.17 -8.39
C GLY A 299 -21.39 4.79 -9.52
N SER A 300 -20.76 3.63 -9.41
CA SER A 300 -19.83 3.08 -10.41
C SER A 300 -20.55 2.18 -11.42
N PRO A 301 -20.03 2.00 -12.65
CA PRO A 301 -20.72 1.26 -13.69
C PRO A 301 -20.42 -0.24 -13.67
N ASP A 302 -21.43 -1.08 -13.91
CA ASP A 302 -21.24 -2.40 -14.52
C ASP A 302 -21.22 -2.19 -16.04
N LEU A 303 -20.02 -2.09 -16.62
CA LEU A 303 -19.85 -1.60 -17.99
C LEU A 303 -20.63 -2.39 -19.06
N PRO A 304 -20.60 -3.75 -19.08
CA PRO A 304 -21.46 -4.51 -19.98
C PRO A 304 -22.96 -4.25 -19.76
N ALA A 305 -23.42 -4.15 -18.51
CA ALA A 305 -24.82 -3.89 -18.22
C ALA A 305 -25.23 -2.47 -18.60
N LEU A 306 -24.36 -1.47 -18.41
CA LEU A 306 -24.55 -0.10 -18.85
C LEU A 306 -24.71 -0.03 -20.37
N ALA A 307 -23.86 -0.71 -21.14
CA ALA A 307 -23.98 -0.79 -22.59
C ALA A 307 -25.33 -1.39 -23.05
N GLN A 308 -25.81 -2.44 -22.37
CA GLN A 308 -27.14 -3.01 -22.65
C GLN A 308 -28.26 -2.06 -22.24
N ALA A 309 -28.11 -1.36 -21.12
CA ALA A 309 -29.08 -0.39 -20.66
C ALA A 309 -29.24 0.75 -21.67
N ILE A 310 -28.14 1.28 -22.21
CA ILE A 310 -28.15 2.29 -23.29
C ILE A 310 -28.90 1.75 -24.52
N LYS A 311 -28.58 0.55 -25.01
CA LYS A 311 -29.29 -0.07 -26.15
C LYS A 311 -30.78 -0.30 -25.90
N SER A 312 -31.17 -0.48 -24.64
CA SER A 312 -32.55 -0.75 -24.23
C SER A 312 -33.37 0.53 -24.04
N LEU A 313 -32.73 1.71 -24.05
CA LEU A 313 -33.43 2.98 -23.98
C LEU A 313 -34.31 3.15 -25.23
N PRO A 314 -35.53 3.69 -25.09
CA PRO A 314 -36.35 4.06 -26.24
C PRO A 314 -35.59 5.01 -27.17
N PRO A 315 -35.80 4.94 -28.50
CA PRO A 315 -35.24 5.93 -29.42
C PRO A 315 -35.65 7.34 -29.03
N GLN A 316 -34.78 8.32 -29.27
CA GLN A 316 -35.01 9.73 -28.97
C GLN A 316 -34.68 10.58 -30.20
N LEU A 317 -35.31 11.76 -30.32
CA LEU A 317 -34.90 12.75 -31.31
C LEU A 317 -33.59 13.41 -30.87
N GLY A 318 -32.67 13.61 -31.80
CA GLY A 318 -31.51 14.47 -31.57
C GLY A 318 -31.95 15.93 -31.60
N VAL A 319 -31.62 16.71 -30.57
CA VAL A 319 -32.01 18.12 -30.43
C VAL A 319 -30.77 18.95 -30.15
N ALA A 320 -30.29 19.67 -31.16
CA ALA A 320 -29.19 20.63 -31.01
C ALA A 320 -29.76 22.05 -30.96
N VAL A 321 -29.47 22.78 -29.88
CA VAL A 321 -30.02 24.11 -29.62
C VAL A 321 -28.96 25.17 -29.89
N THR A 322 -29.33 26.22 -30.61
CA THR A 322 -28.49 27.38 -30.88
C THR A 322 -29.19 28.65 -30.41
N LEU A 323 -28.43 29.54 -29.76
CA LEU A 323 -28.94 30.80 -29.24
C LEU A 323 -28.27 31.95 -29.99
N GLY A 324 -29.06 32.94 -30.41
CA GLY A 324 -28.56 34.07 -31.19
C GLY A 324 -29.30 35.37 -30.90
N GLY A 325 -28.66 36.50 -31.23
CA GLY A 325 -29.22 37.83 -31.08
C GLY A 325 -28.43 38.88 -31.86
N SER A 326 -29.00 40.07 -32.04
CA SER A 326 -28.33 41.14 -32.77
C SER A 326 -27.14 41.70 -31.99
N GLY A 327 -25.93 41.62 -32.56
CA GLY A 327 -24.73 42.27 -32.01
C GLY A 327 -23.91 41.44 -31.00
N SER A 328 -24.23 40.16 -30.80
CA SER A 328 -23.56 39.27 -29.85
C SER A 328 -22.63 38.28 -30.56
N SER A 329 -21.33 38.29 -30.23
CA SER A 329 -20.36 37.30 -30.73
C SER A 329 -20.39 35.97 -29.96
N PHE A 330 -20.84 36.02 -28.72
CA PHE A 330 -21.05 34.89 -27.79
C PHE A 330 -22.51 34.92 -27.29
N PRO A 331 -23.05 33.84 -26.70
CA PRO A 331 -24.42 33.83 -26.16
C PRO A 331 -24.52 34.64 -24.85
N GLN A 332 -24.18 35.93 -24.89
CA GLN A 332 -24.39 36.90 -23.81
C GLN A 332 -25.33 38.01 -24.29
N PHE A 333 -26.40 38.26 -23.53
CA PHE A 333 -27.51 39.11 -23.98
C PHE A 333 -27.82 40.25 -23.00
N TYR A 334 -28.17 41.42 -23.56
CA TYR A 334 -28.66 42.56 -22.80
C TYR A 334 -30.09 42.33 -22.31
N TYR A 335 -30.45 42.92 -21.17
CA TYR A 335 -31.84 43.11 -20.77
C TYR A 335 -32.60 43.92 -21.82
N GLY A 336 -33.81 43.47 -22.15
CA GLY A 336 -34.65 44.03 -23.20
C GLY A 336 -34.31 43.56 -24.61
N SER A 337 -33.24 42.80 -24.80
CA SER A 337 -32.92 42.20 -26.10
C SER A 337 -33.78 40.98 -26.39
N THR A 338 -34.02 40.72 -27.68
CA THR A 338 -34.70 39.51 -28.13
C THR A 338 -33.67 38.43 -28.40
N VAL A 339 -33.85 37.29 -27.73
CA VAL A 339 -33.07 36.06 -27.95
C VAL A 339 -33.83 35.22 -28.96
N SER A 340 -33.15 34.88 -30.05
CA SER A 340 -33.62 33.88 -31.01
C SER A 340 -33.15 32.49 -30.58
N VAL A 341 -34.07 31.54 -30.61
CA VAL A 341 -33.83 30.13 -30.33
C VAL A 341 -33.96 29.38 -31.65
N GLY A 342 -32.88 28.74 -32.08
CA GLY A 342 -32.84 27.77 -33.17
C GLY A 342 -32.68 26.35 -32.61
N ALA A 343 -33.35 25.38 -33.21
CA ALA A 343 -33.21 23.98 -32.85
C ALA A 343 -33.20 23.09 -34.10
N ALA A 344 -32.06 22.44 -34.34
CA ALA A 344 -31.93 21.38 -35.33
C ALA A 344 -32.40 20.07 -34.69
N ILE A 345 -33.54 19.57 -35.14
CA ILE A 345 -34.18 18.37 -34.56
C ILE A 345 -34.15 17.24 -35.59
N THR A 346 -33.58 16.10 -35.23
CA THR A 346 -33.40 14.95 -36.13
C THR A 346 -34.00 13.66 -35.57
N TYR A 347 -34.52 12.81 -36.44
CA TYR A 347 -34.84 11.42 -36.09
C TYR A 347 -33.55 10.61 -35.88
N PRO A 348 -33.61 9.44 -35.22
CA PRO A 348 -32.44 8.58 -35.01
C PRO A 348 -31.67 8.17 -36.29
N ASN A 349 -32.29 8.28 -37.46
CA ASN A 349 -31.65 8.03 -38.75
C ASN A 349 -30.97 9.28 -39.37
N GLY A 350 -30.86 10.38 -38.60
CA GLY A 350 -30.29 11.65 -39.01
C GLY A 350 -31.19 12.54 -39.87
N THR A 351 -32.41 12.12 -40.20
CA THR A 351 -33.31 12.94 -41.02
C THR A 351 -33.95 14.06 -40.21
N LEU A 352 -34.04 15.26 -40.80
CA LEU A 352 -34.60 16.43 -40.16
C LEU A 352 -36.10 16.25 -39.86
N VAL A 353 -36.50 16.58 -38.64
CA VAL A 353 -37.89 16.60 -38.20
C VAL A 353 -38.54 17.90 -38.67
N THR A 354 -39.52 17.81 -39.57
CA THR A 354 -40.20 18.98 -40.17
C THR A 354 -41.64 19.17 -39.69
N SER A 355 -42.14 18.26 -38.85
CA SER A 355 -43.47 18.33 -38.23
C SER A 355 -43.40 17.76 -36.81
N GLY A 356 -44.18 18.29 -35.87
CA GLY A 356 -44.15 17.89 -34.46
C GLY A 356 -44.65 19.01 -33.56
N SER A 357 -44.49 18.84 -32.25
CA SER A 357 -44.74 19.87 -31.25
C SER A 357 -43.49 20.04 -30.42
N PHE A 358 -42.88 21.22 -30.50
CA PHE A 358 -41.64 21.56 -29.80
C PHE A 358 -41.79 22.89 -29.08
N THR A 359 -41.27 22.95 -27.87
CA THR A 359 -41.30 24.13 -27.00
C THR A 359 -39.90 24.33 -26.42
N ALA A 360 -39.40 25.57 -26.46
CA ALA A 360 -38.23 25.96 -25.69
C ALA A 360 -38.67 26.47 -24.31
N TYR A 361 -38.21 25.81 -23.26
CA TYR A 361 -38.35 26.21 -21.87
C TYR A 361 -37.08 26.95 -21.45
N VAL A 362 -37.24 28.14 -20.89
CA VAL A 362 -36.13 28.98 -20.45
C VAL A 362 -36.09 28.92 -18.93
N TYR A 363 -34.98 28.45 -18.38
CA TYR A 363 -34.73 28.34 -16.94
C TYR A 363 -33.64 29.30 -16.50
N ASN A 364 -33.78 29.84 -15.30
CA ASN A 364 -32.77 30.61 -14.61
C ASN A 364 -32.70 30.15 -13.13
N SER A 365 -31.94 30.87 -12.31
CA SER A 365 -31.78 30.57 -10.88
C SER A 365 -33.08 30.62 -10.05
N GLU A 366 -34.15 31.23 -10.57
CA GLU A 366 -35.47 31.29 -9.94
C GLU A 366 -36.46 30.22 -10.47
N GLY A 367 -36.05 29.41 -11.45
CA GLY A 367 -36.87 28.36 -12.07
C GLY A 367 -37.26 28.66 -13.52
N GLU A 368 -38.44 28.18 -13.95
CA GLU A 368 -38.92 28.40 -15.32
C GLU A 368 -39.34 29.86 -15.51
N TYR A 369 -38.69 30.54 -16.45
CA TYR A 369 -38.94 31.93 -16.81
C TYR A 369 -39.98 32.06 -17.94
N ALA A 370 -39.84 31.25 -18.99
CA ALA A 370 -40.68 31.34 -20.18
C ALA A 370 -40.80 29.99 -20.91
N SER A 371 -41.92 29.82 -21.62
CA SER A 371 -42.12 28.73 -22.58
C SER A 371 -42.44 29.30 -23.95
N VAL A 372 -41.67 28.89 -24.96
CA VAL A 372 -41.71 29.44 -26.33
C VAL A 372 -42.03 28.31 -27.30
N PRO A 373 -43.27 28.24 -27.83
CA PRO A 373 -43.60 27.29 -28.89
C PRO A 373 -42.74 27.56 -30.12
N LEU A 374 -42.11 26.51 -30.66
CA LEU A 374 -41.25 26.61 -31.83
C LEU A 374 -42.03 26.30 -33.12
N SER A 375 -41.58 26.89 -34.22
CA SER A 375 -42.13 26.65 -35.56
C SER A 375 -41.03 26.33 -36.56
N PHE A 376 -41.26 25.38 -37.45
CA PHE A 376 -40.29 25.02 -38.48
C PHE A 376 -40.25 26.08 -39.58
N ASN A 377 -39.10 26.71 -39.81
CA ASN A 377 -38.94 27.80 -40.80
C ASN A 377 -38.52 27.34 -42.21
N GLY A 378 -38.30 26.03 -42.40
CA GLY A 378 -37.78 25.44 -43.63
C GLY A 378 -36.38 24.86 -43.50
N SER A 379 -35.60 25.28 -42.51
CA SER A 379 -34.27 24.73 -42.19
C SER A 379 -34.18 24.17 -40.76
N GLU A 380 -34.80 24.82 -39.78
CA GLU A 380 -34.75 24.44 -38.38
C GLU A 380 -36.02 24.89 -37.63
N TRP A 381 -36.18 24.44 -36.39
CA TRP A 381 -37.24 24.92 -35.50
C TRP A 381 -36.81 26.21 -34.84
N VAL A 382 -37.62 27.27 -34.97
CA VAL A 382 -37.29 28.60 -34.46
C VAL A 382 -38.36 29.16 -33.55
N GLY A 383 -37.91 29.94 -32.59
CA GLY A 383 -38.71 30.74 -31.67
C GLY A 383 -37.90 31.93 -31.16
N SER A 384 -38.54 32.77 -30.36
CA SER A 384 -37.84 33.88 -29.72
C SER A 384 -38.54 34.31 -28.44
N PHE A 385 -37.78 34.81 -27.49
CA PHE A 385 -38.28 35.49 -26.30
C PHE A 385 -37.47 36.75 -26.02
N THR A 386 -37.99 37.60 -25.15
CA THR A 386 -37.30 38.83 -24.73
C THR A 386 -36.82 38.67 -23.31
N VAL A 387 -35.58 39.08 -23.04
CA VAL A 387 -35.04 39.14 -21.67
C VAL A 387 -35.74 40.28 -20.94
N GLY A 388 -36.63 39.97 -20.01
CA GLY A 388 -37.40 40.97 -19.27
C GLY A 388 -36.57 41.72 -18.25
N SER A 389 -36.84 43.03 -18.10
CA SER A 389 -36.24 43.85 -17.04
C SER A 389 -36.60 43.31 -15.66
N GLY A 390 -35.61 42.97 -14.84
CA GLY A 390 -35.80 42.45 -13.47
C GLY A 390 -35.72 40.93 -13.32
N ALA A 391 -35.47 40.18 -14.39
CA ALA A 391 -35.09 38.76 -14.27
C ALA A 391 -33.65 38.63 -13.72
N PRO A 392 -33.30 37.54 -13.01
CA PRO A 392 -31.96 37.36 -12.44
C PRO A 392 -30.87 37.35 -13.54
N PRO A 393 -29.70 37.96 -13.31
CA PRO A 393 -28.59 37.96 -14.28
C PRO A 393 -27.87 36.58 -14.33
N ASN A 394 -26.82 36.49 -15.14
CA ASN A 394 -25.90 35.35 -15.30
C ASN A 394 -26.48 34.17 -16.09
N THR A 395 -26.11 32.94 -15.72
CA THR A 395 -26.36 31.72 -16.49
C THR A 395 -27.84 31.34 -16.55
N TRP A 396 -28.38 31.26 -17.76
CA TRP A 396 -29.71 30.76 -18.05
C TRP A 396 -29.60 29.56 -18.99
N SER A 397 -30.46 28.56 -18.79
CA SER A 397 -30.52 27.37 -19.63
C SER A 397 -31.77 27.42 -20.52
N VAL A 398 -31.59 27.23 -21.83
CA VAL A 398 -32.69 27.11 -22.79
C VAL A 398 -32.79 25.66 -23.23
N VAL A 399 -33.87 24.99 -22.82
CA VAL A 399 -34.12 23.57 -23.07
C VAL A 399 -35.24 23.44 -24.09
N VAL A 400 -34.95 22.83 -25.23
CA VAL A 400 -35.95 22.51 -26.24
C VAL A 400 -36.42 21.08 -26.01
N GLU A 401 -37.72 20.92 -25.79
CA GLU A 401 -38.36 19.62 -25.63
C GLU A 401 -39.54 19.47 -26.58
N GLY A 402 -39.80 18.24 -27.00
CA GLY A 402 -40.98 17.96 -27.79
C GLY A 402 -41.04 16.55 -28.34
N SER A 403 -41.99 16.35 -29.25
CA SER A 403 -42.17 15.05 -29.89
C SER A 403 -42.60 15.16 -31.34
N SER A 404 -42.24 14.12 -32.10
CA SER A 404 -42.69 13.92 -33.47
C SER A 404 -42.79 12.43 -33.77
N GLY A 405 -43.89 12.02 -34.41
CA GLY A 405 -44.09 10.62 -34.80
C GLY A 405 -44.12 9.64 -33.62
N GLY A 406 -44.43 10.09 -32.40
CA GLY A 406 -44.41 9.28 -31.19
C GLY A 406 -43.02 9.09 -30.57
N ILE A 407 -42.01 9.82 -31.04
CA ILE A 407 -40.65 9.86 -30.49
C ILE A 407 -40.47 11.22 -29.80
N GLU A 408 -40.02 11.20 -28.55
CA GLU A 408 -39.71 12.39 -27.76
C GLU A 408 -38.24 12.78 -27.93
N GLY A 409 -37.90 14.04 -27.64
CA GLY A 409 -36.53 14.52 -27.64
C GLY A 409 -36.37 15.76 -26.79
N SER A 410 -35.18 15.92 -26.22
CA SER A 410 -34.80 17.09 -25.47
C SER A 410 -33.32 17.40 -25.66
N GLY A 411 -32.98 18.68 -25.63
CA GLY A 411 -31.62 19.19 -25.71
C GLY A 411 -31.60 20.63 -25.23
N GLY A 412 -30.43 21.16 -24.87
CA GLY A 412 -30.33 22.49 -24.32
C GLY A 412 -29.01 23.18 -24.63
N ALA A 413 -29.00 24.48 -24.41
CA ALA A 413 -27.84 25.35 -24.48
C ALA A 413 -27.93 26.39 -23.37
N ASP A 414 -26.78 26.79 -22.84
CA ASP A 414 -26.69 27.84 -21.83
C ASP A 414 -26.34 29.20 -22.46
N MET A 415 -26.78 30.27 -21.81
CA MET A 415 -26.47 31.66 -22.17
C MET A 415 -26.21 32.49 -20.92
N GLN A 416 -25.54 33.62 -21.11
CA GLN A 416 -25.33 34.63 -20.08
C GLN A 416 -26.29 35.81 -20.29
N VAL A 417 -26.86 36.32 -19.20
CA VAL A 417 -27.75 37.49 -19.22
C VAL A 417 -27.16 38.62 -18.39
N GLY A 418 -27.06 39.80 -18.98
CA GLY A 418 -26.65 41.00 -18.28
C GLY A 418 -25.16 41.34 -18.37
N LEU A 419 -24.74 42.24 -17.48
CA LEU A 419 -23.37 42.74 -17.38
C LEU A 419 -22.42 41.63 -16.93
N SER A 420 -21.19 41.65 -17.44
CA SER A 420 -20.11 40.84 -16.89
C SER A 420 -19.57 41.56 -15.65
N VAL A 421 -19.54 40.88 -14.50
CA VAL A 421 -19.03 41.43 -13.24
C VAL A 421 -17.87 40.58 -12.77
N VAL A 422 -16.82 41.21 -12.25
CA VAL A 422 -15.63 40.53 -11.73
C VAL A 422 -15.25 41.15 -10.40
N ILE A 423 -15.08 40.33 -9.38
CA ILE A 423 -14.52 40.70 -8.08
C ILE A 423 -12.99 40.66 -8.21
N VAL A 424 -12.36 41.81 -8.00
CA VAL A 424 -10.90 41.95 -8.07
C VAL A 424 -10.28 41.82 -6.68
N GLN A 425 -10.93 42.39 -5.66
CA GLN A 425 -10.52 42.31 -4.26
C GLN A 425 -11.76 42.39 -3.34
N PRO A 426 -11.75 41.76 -2.16
CA PRO A 426 -10.66 40.95 -1.60
C PRO A 426 -10.48 39.61 -2.35
N VAL A 427 -9.38 38.91 -2.03
CA VAL A 427 -9.16 37.54 -2.48
C VAL A 427 -9.64 36.61 -1.36
N PRO A 428 -10.55 35.67 -1.63
CA PRO A 428 -11.09 34.76 -0.61
C PRO A 428 -10.02 33.95 0.10
N TYR A 429 -10.18 33.76 1.41
CA TYR A 429 -9.36 32.82 2.21
C TYR A 429 -9.65 31.36 1.80
N PRO A 430 -8.68 30.43 1.73
CA PRO A 430 -7.27 30.53 2.12
C PRO A 430 -6.32 31.10 1.05
N TYR A 431 -6.84 31.45 -0.13
CA TYR A 431 -6.03 32.00 -1.24
C TYR A 431 -5.62 33.47 -1.01
N GLY A 432 -6.37 34.18 -0.16
CA GLY A 432 -5.99 35.42 0.49
C GLY A 432 -5.96 35.29 2.04
N PRO A 433 -5.40 36.27 2.75
CA PRO A 433 -5.44 36.28 4.21
C PRO A 433 -6.88 36.48 4.73
N PRO A 434 -7.24 35.92 5.89
CA PRO A 434 -8.50 36.23 6.54
C PRO A 434 -8.60 37.74 6.86
N ILE A 435 -9.79 38.32 6.73
CA ILE A 435 -10.00 39.74 6.96
C ILE A 435 -10.12 40.01 8.47
N PRO A 436 -9.28 40.90 9.05
CA PRO A 436 -9.38 41.19 10.47
C PRO A 436 -10.70 41.90 10.80
N PRO A 437 -11.44 41.46 11.84
CA PRO A 437 -12.61 42.21 12.30
C PRO A 437 -12.17 43.57 12.83
N ASN A 438 -13.07 44.57 12.74
CA ASN A 438 -12.84 45.94 13.20
C ASN A 438 -11.72 46.71 12.46
N GLN A 439 -11.16 46.16 11.38
CA GLN A 439 -10.18 46.85 10.53
C GLN A 439 -10.76 47.17 9.15
N PRO A 440 -10.30 48.28 8.51
CA PRO A 440 -10.74 48.62 7.17
C PRO A 440 -10.19 47.64 6.13
N PHE A 441 -11.04 47.21 5.20
CA PHE A 441 -10.69 46.46 4.00
C PHE A 441 -11.30 47.13 2.76
N THR A 442 -10.80 46.78 1.58
CA THR A 442 -11.26 47.34 0.29
C THR A 442 -11.92 46.26 -0.54
N VAL A 443 -13.07 46.61 -1.13
CA VAL A 443 -13.73 45.84 -2.17
C VAL A 443 -13.51 46.55 -3.50
N THR A 444 -13.06 45.81 -4.52
CA THR A 444 -12.88 46.30 -5.88
C THR A 444 -13.55 45.34 -6.85
N ALA A 445 -14.32 45.87 -7.80
CA ALA A 445 -14.97 45.10 -8.85
C ALA A 445 -14.84 45.78 -10.22
N ALA A 446 -14.73 44.98 -11.28
CA ALA A 446 -14.77 45.43 -12.67
C ALA A 446 -16.09 45.03 -13.32
N VAL A 447 -16.68 45.91 -14.12
CA VAL A 447 -17.97 45.70 -14.79
C VAL A 447 -17.88 46.08 -16.26
N THR A 448 -18.28 45.15 -17.14
CA THR A 448 -18.34 45.35 -18.59
C THR A 448 -19.72 45.02 -19.15
N TYR A 449 -20.09 45.67 -20.24
CA TYR A 449 -21.30 45.34 -20.98
C TYR A 449 -21.11 44.04 -21.80
N PRO A 450 -22.19 43.37 -22.24
CA PRO A 450 -22.14 42.22 -23.15
C PRO A 450 -21.35 42.38 -24.46
N ASP A 451 -20.97 43.60 -24.86
CA ASP A 451 -20.09 43.86 -26.00
C ASP A 451 -18.60 44.00 -25.60
N GLY A 452 -18.28 43.77 -24.33
CA GLY A 452 -16.94 43.91 -23.73
C GLY A 452 -16.54 45.35 -23.39
N SER A 453 -17.38 46.36 -23.66
CA SER A 453 -17.06 47.75 -23.33
C SER A 453 -17.16 48.02 -21.82
N PRO A 454 -16.29 48.86 -21.23
CA PRO A 454 -16.36 49.20 -19.82
C PRO A 454 -17.67 49.90 -19.46
N ALA A 455 -18.31 49.49 -18.37
CA ALA A 455 -19.52 50.14 -17.92
C ALA A 455 -19.19 51.43 -17.15
N ILE A 456 -19.65 52.58 -17.65
CA ILE A 456 -19.29 53.91 -17.12
C ILE A 456 -20.49 54.65 -16.50
N ASN A 457 -20.24 55.46 -15.46
CA ASN A 457 -21.16 56.42 -14.81
C ASN A 457 -22.29 55.88 -13.92
N ALA A 458 -22.00 55.02 -12.94
CA ALA A 458 -22.92 54.78 -11.80
C ALA A 458 -22.17 54.33 -10.53
N SER A 459 -22.85 53.74 -9.54
CA SER A 459 -22.25 53.06 -8.40
C SER A 459 -22.64 51.58 -8.42
N VAL A 460 -21.74 50.71 -7.96
CA VAL A 460 -21.98 49.27 -7.77
C VAL A 460 -22.14 49.02 -6.27
N THR A 461 -22.87 47.98 -5.86
CA THR A 461 -23.03 47.63 -4.44
C THR A 461 -22.45 46.25 -4.19
N ALA A 462 -21.60 46.11 -3.18
CA ALA A 462 -21.24 44.82 -2.64
C ALA A 462 -22.09 44.52 -1.40
N LEU A 463 -22.86 43.44 -1.42
CA LEU A 463 -23.66 42.92 -0.33
C LEU A 463 -22.88 41.83 0.38
N PHE A 464 -22.82 41.89 1.71
CA PHE A 464 -22.24 40.84 2.53
C PHE A 464 -23.37 40.12 3.26
N GLU A 465 -23.56 38.86 2.91
CA GLU A 465 -24.66 38.04 3.36
C GLU A 465 -24.18 36.88 4.23
N ARG A 466 -25.04 36.42 5.13
CA ARG A 466 -24.86 35.13 5.83
C ARG A 466 -26.15 34.34 5.75
N ASN A 467 -26.05 33.09 5.29
CA ASN A 467 -27.19 32.18 5.13
C ASN A 467 -28.34 32.83 4.31
N GLY A 468 -27.99 33.55 3.24
CA GLY A 468 -28.93 34.26 2.37
C GLY A 468 -29.57 35.51 2.98
N VAL A 469 -29.03 36.02 4.09
CA VAL A 469 -29.50 37.25 4.74
C VAL A 469 -28.44 38.35 4.61
N PRO A 470 -28.73 39.46 3.93
CA PRO A 470 -27.84 40.62 3.89
C PRO A 470 -27.60 41.19 5.29
N ILE A 471 -26.33 41.30 5.67
CA ILE A 471 -25.90 41.82 6.98
C ILE A 471 -25.46 43.28 6.86
N PHE A 472 -24.62 43.58 5.86
CA PHE A 472 -24.17 44.94 5.54
C PHE A 472 -23.87 45.08 4.05
N ASN A 473 -23.67 46.32 3.59
CA ASN A 473 -23.32 46.61 2.21
C ASN A 473 -22.21 47.65 2.10
N VAL A 474 -21.50 47.62 0.97
CA VAL A 474 -20.41 48.54 0.63
C VAL A 474 -20.75 49.20 -0.71
N SER A 475 -20.84 50.53 -0.71
CA SER A 475 -21.00 51.29 -1.94
C SER A 475 -19.66 51.41 -2.66
N LEU A 476 -19.59 50.91 -3.89
CA LEU A 476 -18.41 50.97 -4.74
C LEU A 476 -18.56 52.12 -5.74
N LEU A 477 -17.59 53.03 -5.74
CA LEU A 477 -17.56 54.21 -6.60
C LEU A 477 -16.57 54.01 -7.75
N PRO A 478 -16.79 54.62 -8.93
CA PRO A 478 -15.86 54.54 -10.04
C PRO A 478 -14.44 54.96 -9.63
N VAL A 479 -13.45 54.15 -9.99
CA VAL A 479 -12.03 54.45 -9.78
C VAL A 479 -11.56 55.44 -10.85
N SER A 480 -10.81 56.47 -10.43
CA SER A 480 -10.25 57.44 -11.38
C SER A 480 -9.30 56.75 -12.35
N ASP A 481 -9.42 57.09 -13.63
CA ASP A 481 -8.53 56.61 -14.71
C ASP A 481 -8.60 55.10 -15.02
N GLU A 482 -9.54 54.36 -14.42
CA GLU A 482 -9.81 52.95 -14.70
C GLU A 482 -11.31 52.74 -15.06
N PRO A 483 -11.71 52.98 -16.33
CA PRO A 483 -13.09 52.83 -16.76
C PRO A 483 -13.63 51.42 -16.49
N GLY A 484 -14.82 51.32 -15.90
CA GLY A 484 -15.44 50.05 -15.54
C GLY A 484 -14.99 49.46 -14.21
N VAL A 485 -14.01 50.07 -13.52
CA VAL A 485 -13.55 49.62 -12.20
C VAL A 485 -14.19 50.46 -11.09
N TYR A 486 -14.64 49.79 -10.04
CA TYR A 486 -15.36 50.36 -8.91
C TYR A 486 -14.73 49.89 -7.61
N ALA A 487 -14.54 50.79 -6.64
CA ALA A 487 -13.95 50.46 -5.35
C ALA A 487 -14.68 51.13 -4.18
N GLY A 488 -14.66 50.47 -3.03
CA GLY A 488 -15.23 50.95 -1.77
C GLY A 488 -14.53 50.33 -0.56
N GLY A 489 -14.65 50.98 0.60
CA GLY A 489 -14.03 50.50 1.84
C GLY A 489 -15.07 50.24 2.94
N TYR A 490 -14.82 49.23 3.76
CA TYR A 490 -15.66 48.90 4.92
C TYR A 490 -14.81 48.32 6.07
N ALA A 491 -15.39 48.23 7.27
CA ALA A 491 -14.79 47.52 8.40
C ALA A 491 -15.88 46.74 9.13
N LEU A 492 -15.67 45.43 9.38
CA LEU A 492 -16.65 44.62 10.10
C LEU A 492 -16.79 45.13 11.54
N LEU A 493 -17.96 45.66 11.89
CA LEU A 493 -18.20 46.28 13.20
C LEU A 493 -18.27 45.23 14.33
N PRO A 494 -17.90 45.57 15.58
CA PRO A 494 -17.82 44.59 16.68
C PRO A 494 -19.12 43.86 17.02
N ASN A 495 -20.26 44.45 16.67
CA ASN A 495 -21.59 43.89 16.94
C ASN A 495 -22.12 43.01 15.80
N LEU A 496 -21.39 42.93 14.68
CA LEU A 496 -21.72 42.05 13.56
C LEU A 496 -21.01 40.69 13.76
N PRO A 497 -21.64 39.58 13.33
CA PRO A 497 -21.10 38.26 13.62
C PRO A 497 -19.85 37.98 12.78
N GLN A 498 -18.86 37.27 13.32
CA GLN A 498 -17.68 36.85 12.56
C GLN A 498 -17.91 35.53 11.83
N GLY A 499 -16.97 35.15 10.97
CA GLY A 499 -16.99 33.95 10.14
C GLY A 499 -17.09 34.27 8.64
N VAL A 500 -17.53 33.28 7.86
CA VAL A 500 -17.73 33.43 6.41
C VAL A 500 -18.97 34.27 6.11
N TYR A 501 -18.81 35.14 5.12
CA TYR A 501 -19.84 35.89 4.43
C TYR A 501 -19.82 35.57 2.94
N THR A 502 -20.98 35.46 2.32
CA THR A 502 -21.09 35.58 0.86
C THR A 502 -20.96 37.05 0.51
N MET A 503 -20.00 37.41 -0.34
CA MET A 503 -19.92 38.74 -0.91
C MET A 503 -20.52 38.70 -2.32
N VAL A 504 -21.68 39.31 -2.49
CA VAL A 504 -22.36 39.46 -3.78
C VAL A 504 -22.11 40.87 -4.30
N VAL A 505 -21.63 41.00 -5.53
CA VAL A 505 -21.45 42.30 -6.20
C VAL A 505 -22.57 42.50 -7.20
N ASP A 506 -23.49 43.41 -6.87
CA ASP A 506 -24.65 43.78 -7.67
C ASP A 506 -24.35 45.03 -8.48
N ALA A 507 -24.29 44.87 -9.80
CA ALA A 507 -24.22 45.95 -10.76
C ALA A 507 -25.60 46.18 -11.39
N ASN A 508 -26.15 47.39 -11.22
CA ASN A 508 -27.35 47.84 -11.93
C ASN A 508 -27.05 49.15 -12.66
N LEU A 509 -26.76 49.03 -13.95
CA LEU A 509 -26.28 50.13 -14.79
C LEU A 509 -27.27 50.37 -15.93
N SER A 510 -28.04 51.46 -15.83
CA SER A 510 -29.04 51.84 -16.84
C SER A 510 -30.08 50.74 -17.15
N GLY A 511 -30.47 49.96 -16.14
CA GLY A 511 -31.43 48.85 -16.29
C GLY A 511 -30.82 47.56 -16.85
N GLN A 512 -29.50 47.51 -17.03
CA GLN A 512 -28.75 46.27 -17.21
C GLN A 512 -28.26 45.80 -15.84
N LEU A 513 -28.65 44.57 -15.48
CA LEU A 513 -28.21 43.94 -14.23
C LEU A 513 -26.98 43.08 -14.51
N GLY A 514 -26.15 42.87 -13.50
CA GLY A 514 -25.09 41.88 -13.48
C GLY A 514 -24.77 41.58 -12.03
N GLU A 515 -24.44 40.33 -11.76
CA GLU A 515 -24.15 39.88 -10.42
C GLU A 515 -22.98 38.91 -10.49
N THR A 516 -22.15 38.89 -9.46
CA THR A 516 -21.29 37.74 -9.21
C THR A 516 -21.07 37.67 -7.71
N TYR A 517 -20.67 36.51 -7.21
CA TYR A 517 -20.38 36.35 -5.80
C TYR A 517 -19.07 35.61 -5.60
N THR A 518 -18.50 35.85 -4.44
CA THR A 518 -17.48 35.01 -3.83
C THR A 518 -17.78 34.91 -2.34
N TYR A 519 -16.86 34.37 -1.57
CA TYR A 519 -16.96 34.37 -0.11
C TYR A 519 -15.79 35.11 0.52
N GLU A 520 -16.04 35.70 1.68
CA GLU A 520 -15.04 36.43 2.45
C GLU A 520 -15.08 35.97 3.90
N TYR A 521 -13.91 35.78 4.49
CA TYR A 521 -13.79 35.28 5.85
C TYR A 521 -13.33 36.38 6.79
N PHE A 522 -14.11 36.65 7.83
CA PHE A 522 -13.76 37.59 8.89
C PHE A 522 -13.51 36.87 10.20
N GLY A 523 -12.38 37.15 10.85
CA GLY A 523 -12.05 36.59 12.15
C GLY A 523 -10.81 35.71 12.13
N GLU A 524 -10.72 34.82 13.11
CA GLU A 524 -9.58 33.94 13.29
C GLU A 524 -9.69 32.73 12.37
N ALA A 525 -8.69 32.48 11.54
CA ALA A 525 -8.71 31.35 10.63
C ALA A 525 -8.34 30.06 11.37
N LEU A 526 -9.14 29.02 11.18
CA LEU A 526 -8.75 27.66 11.52
C LEU A 526 -8.17 27.03 10.25
N LEU A 527 -6.83 27.00 10.15
CA LEU A 527 -6.14 26.59 8.92
C LEU A 527 -6.28 25.09 8.69
N ILE A 528 -6.17 24.33 9.78
CA ILE A 528 -6.34 22.89 9.81
C ILE A 528 -7.19 22.58 11.03
N SER A 529 -8.24 21.78 10.90
CA SER A 529 -8.88 21.12 12.04
C SER A 529 -9.28 19.71 11.65
N THR A 530 -8.83 18.72 12.41
CA THR A 530 -9.05 17.32 12.03
C THR A 530 -9.05 16.38 13.24
N ILE A 531 -9.34 15.12 12.95
CA ILE A 531 -9.55 14.05 13.93
C ILE A 531 -8.68 12.87 13.50
N ILE A 532 -7.58 12.61 14.21
CA ILE A 532 -6.83 11.36 14.04
C ILE A 532 -7.63 10.26 14.72
N THR A 533 -8.07 9.30 13.92
CA THR A 533 -8.71 8.09 14.42
C THR A 533 -7.71 6.94 14.57
N PRO A 534 -8.03 5.85 15.27
CA PRO A 534 -7.11 4.74 15.48
C PRO A 534 -6.56 4.04 14.21
N SER A 535 -7.14 4.30 13.03
CA SER A 535 -6.66 3.86 11.71
C SER A 535 -6.91 5.00 10.72
N LEU A 536 -6.00 5.19 9.75
CA LEU A 536 -6.08 6.27 8.74
C LEU A 536 -6.39 5.73 7.34
N ASP A 537 -6.76 4.45 7.21
CA ASP A 537 -6.71 3.69 5.95
C ASP A 537 -8.01 3.72 5.13
N ALA A 538 -9.03 4.45 5.61
CA ALA A 538 -10.30 4.69 4.90
C ALA A 538 -11.14 5.75 5.64
N LEU A 539 -12.37 5.45 6.03
CA LEU A 539 -13.30 6.36 6.70
C LEU A 539 -12.81 6.68 8.13
N PRO A 540 -12.74 7.96 8.52
CA PRO A 540 -12.56 8.36 9.90
C PRO A 540 -13.70 7.80 10.73
N SER A 541 -13.36 6.83 11.56
CA SER A 541 -14.31 6.14 12.39
C SER A 541 -13.74 5.80 13.76
N ALA A 542 -14.59 5.65 14.77
CA ALA A 542 -14.17 5.24 16.09
C ALA A 542 -15.30 4.49 16.81
N SER A 543 -14.94 3.69 17.79
CA SER A 543 -15.87 2.93 18.63
C SER A 543 -15.79 3.41 20.08
N PRO A 544 -16.87 3.29 20.86
CA PRO A 544 -16.83 3.60 22.27
C PRO A 544 -15.68 2.89 23.01
N GLY A 545 -14.89 3.66 23.76
CA GLY A 545 -13.68 3.21 24.45
C GLY A 545 -12.37 3.46 23.70
N GLN A 546 -12.42 3.74 22.40
CA GLN A 546 -11.23 4.16 21.64
C GLN A 546 -10.93 5.65 21.87
N THR A 547 -9.65 6.01 21.80
CA THR A 547 -9.20 7.40 21.90
C THR A 547 -8.91 7.93 20.50
N ILE A 548 -9.47 9.09 20.21
CA ILE A 548 -9.18 9.91 19.04
C ILE A 548 -8.39 11.15 19.46
N THR A 549 -7.62 11.70 18.54
CA THR A 549 -6.85 12.93 18.76
C THR A 549 -7.43 14.04 17.90
N LEU A 550 -7.83 15.11 18.56
CA LEU A 550 -8.34 16.32 17.95
C LEU A 550 -7.19 17.31 17.86
N TYR A 551 -6.97 17.92 16.70
CA TYR A 551 -6.03 19.03 16.63
C TYR A 551 -6.49 20.11 15.66
N THR A 552 -5.98 21.32 15.90
CA THR A 552 -6.23 22.46 15.02
C THR A 552 -5.06 23.42 14.98
N GLU A 553 -4.87 24.08 13.84
CA GLU A 553 -4.11 25.31 13.74
C GLU A 553 -5.06 26.52 13.76
N SER A 554 -4.78 27.49 14.63
CA SER A 554 -5.51 28.76 14.67
C SER A 554 -4.58 29.92 14.35
N LEU A 555 -4.93 30.69 13.31
CA LEU A 555 -4.20 31.88 12.89
C LEU A 555 -5.07 33.11 13.06
N SER A 556 -4.61 34.02 13.92
CA SER A 556 -5.23 35.34 14.05
C SER A 556 -5.02 36.17 12.78
N ALA A 557 -6.10 36.76 12.27
CA ALA A 557 -6.05 37.68 11.12
C ALA A 557 -5.20 38.92 11.41
N SER A 558 -5.07 39.32 12.67
CA SER A 558 -4.27 40.46 13.11
C SER A 558 -2.80 40.13 13.42
N GLY A 559 -2.33 38.92 13.13
CA GLY A 559 -0.94 38.51 13.36
C GLY A 559 -0.62 38.13 14.81
N GLY A 560 -1.61 37.65 15.57
CA GLY A 560 -1.40 36.96 16.84
C GLY A 560 -0.61 35.66 16.66
N GLY A 561 0.06 35.18 17.72
CA GLY A 561 0.82 33.92 17.66
C GLY A 561 -0.10 32.69 17.69
N VAL A 562 0.30 31.59 17.05
CA VAL A 562 -0.49 30.34 16.86
C VAL A 562 -0.95 29.58 18.12
N PHE A 563 -0.59 30.05 19.32
CA PHE A 563 -1.00 29.45 20.61
C PHE A 563 -1.85 30.36 21.50
N THR A 564 -2.26 31.53 20.99
CA THR A 564 -2.95 32.53 21.83
C THR A 564 -4.45 32.33 21.92
N SER A 565 -5.00 31.45 21.07
CA SER A 565 -6.43 31.23 20.90
C SER A 565 -6.96 30.23 21.91
N ASN A 566 -8.20 30.36 22.32
CA ASN A 566 -8.90 29.36 23.12
C ASN A 566 -9.75 28.50 22.20
N VAL A 567 -9.38 27.23 21.99
CA VAL A 567 -10.09 26.32 21.10
C VAL A 567 -10.88 25.26 21.85
N THR A 568 -12.08 24.98 21.36
CA THR A 568 -12.89 23.83 21.77
C THR A 568 -13.41 23.04 20.57
N ALA A 569 -13.52 21.72 20.70
CA ALA A 569 -14.22 20.85 19.76
C ALA A 569 -15.54 20.37 20.36
N GLU A 570 -16.65 20.58 19.65
CA GLU A 570 -18.02 20.24 20.05
C GLU A 570 -18.57 19.13 19.17
N PHE A 571 -19.02 18.03 19.77
CA PHE A 571 -19.56 16.86 19.07
C PHE A 571 -21.08 16.91 19.07
N PHE A 572 -21.69 16.88 17.90
CA PHE A 572 -23.14 16.80 17.71
C PHE A 572 -23.52 15.41 17.21
N SER A 573 -24.52 14.81 17.85
CA SER A 573 -25.04 13.49 17.47
C SER A 573 -25.72 13.52 16.09
N PRO A 574 -26.03 12.35 15.49
CA PRO A 574 -26.82 12.30 14.26
C PRO A 574 -28.19 13.01 14.36
N ASP A 575 -28.73 13.16 15.58
CA ASP A 575 -29.98 13.89 15.84
C ASP A 575 -29.76 15.40 16.04
N GLY A 576 -28.51 15.89 15.96
CA GLY A 576 -28.14 17.30 16.10
C GLY A 576 -27.93 17.78 17.55
N GLU A 577 -27.92 16.87 18.53
CA GLU A 577 -27.77 17.22 19.95
C GLU A 577 -26.29 17.27 20.37
N LEU A 578 -25.91 18.25 21.18
CA LEU A 578 -24.55 18.36 21.71
C LEU A 578 -24.23 17.18 22.65
N ALA A 579 -23.39 16.27 22.18
CA ALA A 579 -22.99 15.05 22.87
C ALA A 579 -21.74 15.23 23.76
N ALA A 580 -20.79 16.07 23.34
CA ALA A 580 -19.57 16.36 24.12
C ALA A 580 -18.95 17.71 23.72
N LYS A 581 -18.16 18.30 24.64
CA LYS A 581 -17.33 19.49 24.40
C LYS A 581 -15.94 19.26 24.99
N VAL A 582 -14.90 19.43 24.18
CA VAL A 582 -13.50 19.16 24.52
C VAL A 582 -12.69 20.44 24.36
N TYR A 583 -11.86 20.78 25.35
CA TYR A 583 -10.96 21.93 25.29
C TYR A 583 -9.59 21.49 24.78
N LEU A 584 -9.05 22.19 23.79
CA LEU A 584 -7.73 21.94 23.23
C LEU A 584 -6.66 22.75 23.96
N LYS A 585 -5.43 22.24 23.98
CA LYS A 585 -4.25 22.87 24.59
C LYS A 585 -3.11 22.93 23.57
N PRO A 586 -2.14 23.84 23.70
CA PRO A 586 -0.96 23.84 22.82
C PRO A 586 -0.28 22.47 22.80
N ALA A 587 -0.02 21.96 21.61
CA ALA A 587 0.69 20.71 21.41
C ALA A 587 2.17 20.84 21.85
N PRO A 588 2.76 19.79 22.43
CA PRO A 588 4.17 19.79 22.81
C PRO A 588 5.09 19.86 21.58
N ASN A 589 6.31 20.38 21.77
CA ASN A 589 7.35 20.35 20.73
C ASN A 589 8.05 18.99 20.68
N GLU A 590 7.29 17.97 20.30
CA GLU A 590 7.78 16.60 20.14
C GLU A 590 7.04 15.93 18.98
N VAL A 591 7.71 14.98 18.33
CA VAL A 591 7.07 14.14 17.32
C VAL A 591 6.08 13.22 18.02
N GLN A 592 4.83 13.28 17.60
CA GLN A 592 3.74 12.44 18.05
C GLN A 592 3.34 11.49 16.92
N TYR A 593 2.90 10.28 17.27
CA TYR A 593 2.44 9.27 16.31
C TYR A 593 3.49 8.89 15.24
N GLY A 594 4.78 9.16 15.51
CA GLY A 594 5.92 8.91 14.63
C GLY A 594 6.07 9.88 13.46
N ILE A 595 4.97 10.33 12.85
CA ILE A 595 5.01 11.19 11.66
C ILE A 595 4.71 12.67 11.95
N LEU A 596 3.95 12.98 13.01
CA LEU A 596 3.36 14.30 13.19
C LEU A 596 4.03 15.07 14.32
N ASN A 597 4.84 16.07 13.98
CA ASN A 597 5.18 17.12 14.94
C ASN A 597 4.07 18.16 14.95
N LEU A 598 3.15 18.03 15.90
CA LEU A 598 2.02 18.95 16.05
C LEU A 598 2.42 20.29 16.70
N PHE A 599 3.72 20.57 16.90
CA PHE A 599 4.16 21.88 17.36
C PHE A 599 3.64 22.99 16.44
N PHE A 600 3.13 24.07 17.04
CA PHE A 600 2.33 25.15 16.43
C PHE A 600 0.81 24.90 16.37
N LEU A 601 0.35 23.72 16.77
CA LEU A 601 -1.07 23.36 16.82
C LEU A 601 -1.60 23.33 18.26
N GLN A 602 -2.92 23.29 18.38
CA GLN A 602 -3.61 22.95 19.61
C GLN A 602 -4.21 21.55 19.49
N GLU A 603 -4.15 20.75 20.54
CA GLU A 603 -4.56 19.34 20.54
C GLU A 603 -5.39 18.94 21.76
N ALA A 604 -6.15 17.86 21.64
CA ALA A 604 -6.76 17.14 22.75
C ALA A 604 -6.97 15.66 22.42
N ASN A 605 -6.69 14.78 23.37
CA ASN A 605 -7.08 13.38 23.30
C ASN A 605 -8.49 13.21 23.87
N PHE A 606 -9.38 12.57 23.13
CA PHE A 606 -10.76 12.33 23.51
C PHE A 606 -11.10 10.84 23.39
N THR A 607 -11.47 10.20 24.51
CA THR A 607 -11.93 8.81 24.51
C THR A 607 -13.44 8.78 24.28
N VAL A 608 -13.88 8.10 23.21
CA VAL A 608 -15.29 8.02 22.80
C VAL A 608 -16.13 7.40 23.93
N PRO A 609 -17.13 8.13 24.47
CA PRO A 609 -17.94 7.64 25.58
C PRO A 609 -18.83 6.44 25.22
N ALA A 610 -19.05 5.55 26.19
CA ALA A 610 -19.90 4.36 26.06
C ALA A 610 -21.38 4.64 25.69
N ASN A 611 -21.85 5.87 25.89
CA ASN A 611 -23.21 6.29 25.57
C ASN A 611 -23.36 6.94 24.19
N PHE A 612 -22.29 7.07 23.40
CA PHE A 612 -22.41 7.51 22.01
C PHE A 612 -23.12 6.41 21.20
N SER A 613 -24.15 6.80 20.45
CA SER A 613 -24.88 5.91 19.54
C SER A 613 -24.13 5.77 18.23
N ALA A 614 -24.34 4.69 17.48
CA ALA A 614 -23.75 4.59 16.15
C ALA A 614 -24.33 5.62 15.17
N GLY A 615 -23.47 6.21 14.34
CA GLY A 615 -23.85 7.18 13.32
C GLY A 615 -22.77 8.24 13.07
N PHE A 616 -23.03 9.13 12.11
CA PHE A 616 -22.15 10.24 11.80
C PHE A 616 -22.35 11.37 12.82
N TYR A 617 -21.26 11.75 13.49
CA TYR A 617 -21.22 12.90 14.39
C TYR A 617 -20.58 14.07 13.65
N THR A 618 -21.19 15.24 13.75
CA THR A 618 -20.55 16.50 13.33
C THR A 618 -19.67 17.00 14.47
N VAL A 619 -18.43 17.37 14.16
CA VAL A 619 -17.47 17.93 15.12
C VAL A 619 -17.15 19.35 14.72
N VAL A 620 -17.48 20.31 15.58
CA VAL A 620 -17.30 21.74 15.34
C VAL A 620 -16.19 22.27 16.24
N PHE A 621 -15.06 22.62 15.64
CA PHE A 621 -13.99 23.37 16.25
C PHE A 621 -14.39 24.85 16.30
N ASN A 622 -14.29 25.44 17.48
CA ASN A 622 -14.54 26.85 17.73
C ASN A 622 -13.28 27.44 18.36
N SER A 623 -12.84 28.59 17.88
CA SER A 623 -11.70 29.33 18.42
C SER A 623 -12.10 30.74 18.83
N THR A 624 -11.39 31.28 19.81
CA THR A 624 -11.52 32.69 20.21
C THR A 624 -10.17 33.25 20.61
N TYR A 625 -9.76 34.35 20.00
CA TYR A 625 -8.55 35.09 20.32
C TYR A 625 -8.91 36.51 20.78
N ASP A 626 -8.30 36.99 21.87
CA ASP A 626 -8.48 38.35 22.38
C ASP A 626 -7.20 39.16 22.14
N GLY A 627 -7.22 39.97 21.08
CA GLY A 627 -6.06 40.68 20.56
C GLY A 627 -6.19 42.20 20.57
N SER A 628 -5.16 42.88 20.06
CA SER A 628 -5.12 44.35 20.03
C SER A 628 -6.18 45.01 19.12
N SER A 629 -6.75 44.24 18.19
CA SER A 629 -7.82 44.59 17.24
C SER A 629 -9.22 44.21 17.76
N GLY A 630 -9.31 43.62 18.95
CA GLY A 630 -10.53 43.09 19.54
C GLY A 630 -10.58 41.57 19.54
N ILE A 631 -11.76 41.02 19.79
CA ILE A 631 -12.00 39.58 19.80
C ILE A 631 -12.08 39.09 18.35
N GLU A 632 -11.35 38.02 18.03
CA GLU A 632 -11.45 37.25 16.80
C GLU A 632 -12.08 35.88 17.11
N GLN A 633 -12.93 35.38 16.23
CA GLN A 633 -13.60 34.08 16.36
C GLN A 633 -13.36 33.25 15.11
N GLY A 634 -13.22 31.93 15.29
CA GLY A 634 -13.07 30.96 14.21
C GLY A 634 -13.96 29.75 14.39
N VAL A 635 -14.42 29.18 13.27
CA VAL A 635 -15.28 27.99 13.24
C VAL A 635 -14.84 27.06 12.11
N TYR A 636 -14.73 25.77 12.42
CA TYR A 636 -14.46 24.72 11.44
C TYR A 636 -15.29 23.48 11.78
N ALA A 637 -15.98 22.89 10.80
CA ALA A 637 -16.78 21.68 10.97
C ALA A 637 -16.21 20.50 10.17
N THR A 638 -16.13 19.34 10.80
CA THR A 638 -15.83 18.05 10.15
C THR A 638 -16.78 16.98 10.67
N ALA A 639 -16.62 15.73 10.26
CA ALA A 639 -17.43 14.63 10.75
C ALA A 639 -16.58 13.39 11.09
N LEU A 640 -17.16 12.52 11.90
CA LEU A 640 -16.58 11.25 12.32
C LEU A 640 -17.69 10.21 12.41
N TYR A 641 -17.48 9.01 11.90
CA TYR A 641 -18.43 7.92 12.11
C TYR A 641 -18.17 7.21 13.44
N ILE A 642 -19.17 7.16 14.30
CA ILE A 642 -19.12 6.36 15.52
C ILE A 642 -19.77 5.00 15.25
N SER A 643 -19.02 3.92 15.46
CA SER A 643 -19.54 2.55 15.38
C SER A 643 -20.14 2.12 16.73
N ASN A 644 -20.92 1.03 16.75
CA ASN A 644 -21.44 0.51 18.02
C ASN A 644 -20.34 -0.11 18.90
N LYS A 645 -19.35 -0.76 18.27
CA LYS A 645 -18.29 -1.52 18.93
C LYS A 645 -17.22 -1.93 17.90
N GLU A 646 -15.97 -1.99 18.36
CA GLU A 646 -14.82 -2.44 17.59
C GLU A 646 -14.94 -3.88 17.04
N LEU A 647 -14.19 -4.15 15.98
CA LEU A 647 -14.04 -5.51 15.44
C LEU A 647 -13.19 -6.37 16.37
N ALA A 648 -13.60 -7.63 16.53
CA ALA A 648 -12.79 -8.64 17.18
C ALA A 648 -11.94 -9.38 16.14
N TYR A 649 -10.72 -9.78 16.48
CA TYR A 649 -9.87 -10.49 15.54
C TYR A 649 -8.98 -11.54 16.22
N ARG A 650 -8.38 -12.40 15.39
CA ARG A 650 -7.34 -13.37 15.78
C ARG A 650 -6.31 -13.42 14.68
N VAL A 651 -5.05 -13.14 15.01
CA VAL A 651 -3.92 -13.27 14.09
C VAL A 651 -3.21 -14.60 14.31
N GLN A 652 -2.84 -15.26 13.22
CA GLN A 652 -1.95 -16.41 13.19
C GLN A 652 -0.72 -16.04 12.38
N ALA A 653 0.43 -16.06 13.05
CA ALA A 653 1.74 -15.86 12.48
C ALA A 653 2.75 -16.80 13.17
N PRO A 654 3.94 -17.02 12.58
CA PRO A 654 5.06 -17.66 13.27
C PRO A 654 5.45 -16.89 14.53
N SER A 655 5.94 -17.59 15.56
CA SER A 655 6.47 -16.95 16.78
C SER A 655 7.92 -16.49 16.62
N GLU A 656 8.63 -17.02 15.62
CA GLU A 656 10.02 -16.68 15.30
C GLU A 656 10.18 -16.55 13.78
N ALA A 657 11.05 -15.66 13.34
CA ALA A 657 11.39 -15.47 11.94
C ALA A 657 12.84 -14.97 11.78
N LEU A 658 13.36 -15.09 10.56
CA LEU A 658 14.68 -14.62 10.16
C LEU A 658 14.57 -13.24 9.47
N GLU A 659 15.60 -12.41 9.58
CA GLU A 659 15.64 -11.12 8.87
C GLU A 659 15.52 -11.35 7.34
N GLY A 660 14.67 -10.62 6.62
CA GLY A 660 14.45 -10.87 5.18
C GLY A 660 13.49 -12.01 4.84
N GLN A 661 13.00 -12.77 5.83
CA GLN A 661 12.05 -13.87 5.59
C GLN A 661 10.67 -13.32 5.21
N THR A 662 10.02 -13.98 4.24
CA THR A 662 8.61 -13.72 3.94
C THR A 662 7.70 -14.61 4.79
N LEU A 663 6.78 -13.99 5.51
CA LEU A 663 5.84 -14.64 6.42
C LEU A 663 4.44 -14.64 5.82
N ASN A 664 3.79 -15.81 5.83
CA ASN A 664 2.36 -15.90 5.53
C ASN A 664 1.56 -15.71 6.82
N VAL A 665 0.85 -14.60 6.91
CA VAL A 665 0.07 -14.22 8.07
C VAL A 665 -1.42 -14.32 7.74
N LYS A 666 -2.19 -14.85 8.68
CA LYS A 666 -3.65 -14.99 8.56
C LYS A 666 -4.34 -14.27 9.70
N ALA A 667 -5.40 -13.52 9.40
CA ALA A 667 -6.25 -12.87 10.39
C ALA A 667 -7.71 -13.26 10.18
N TRP A 668 -8.38 -13.68 11.26
CA TRP A 668 -9.83 -13.83 11.29
C TRP A 668 -10.43 -12.63 11.98
N ILE A 669 -11.26 -11.87 11.27
CA ILE A 669 -11.84 -10.62 11.75
C ILE A 669 -13.37 -10.77 11.80
N TYR A 670 -14.00 -10.31 12.88
CA TYR A 670 -15.40 -10.52 13.18
C TYR A 670 -16.08 -9.23 13.65
N TYR A 671 -17.29 -9.00 13.16
CA TYR A 671 -18.20 -8.02 13.74
C TYR A 671 -18.59 -8.41 15.17
N PRO A 672 -19.08 -7.45 15.98
CA PRO A 672 -19.59 -7.71 17.33
C PRO A 672 -20.67 -8.79 17.44
N ASN A 673 -21.41 -9.05 16.36
CA ASN A 673 -22.43 -10.10 16.28
C ASN A 673 -21.87 -11.50 15.97
N GLY A 674 -20.54 -11.64 15.82
CA GLY A 674 -19.84 -12.89 15.48
C GLY A 674 -19.76 -13.21 13.99
N THR A 675 -20.32 -12.37 13.11
CA THR A 675 -20.23 -12.56 11.65
C THR A 675 -18.83 -12.16 11.17
N GLN A 676 -18.26 -12.93 10.25
CA GLN A 676 -16.94 -12.64 9.71
C GLN A 676 -16.96 -11.40 8.81
N VAL A 677 -15.95 -10.54 8.97
CA VAL A 677 -15.70 -9.41 8.07
C VAL A 677 -15.00 -9.93 6.82
N THR A 678 -15.59 -9.66 5.66
CA THR A 678 -15.10 -10.13 4.35
C THR A 678 -14.84 -8.99 3.36
N ARG A 679 -15.10 -7.76 3.79
CA ARG A 679 -14.98 -6.51 3.01
C ARG A 679 -14.46 -5.40 3.91
N GLY A 680 -13.50 -4.63 3.43
CA GLY A 680 -12.79 -3.62 4.22
C GLY A 680 -11.37 -3.39 3.70
N VAL A 681 -10.70 -2.37 4.25
CA VAL A 681 -9.26 -2.12 4.07
C VAL A 681 -8.59 -2.59 5.35
N PHE A 682 -7.64 -3.52 5.24
CA PHE A 682 -6.84 -3.97 6.38
C PHE A 682 -5.39 -4.02 5.99
N MET A 683 -4.55 -3.45 6.84
CA MET A 683 -3.10 -3.39 6.66
C MET A 683 -2.41 -4.26 7.70
N LEU A 684 -1.34 -4.92 7.28
CA LEU A 684 -0.44 -5.65 8.17
C LEU A 684 0.94 -5.02 8.13
N THR A 685 1.44 -4.63 9.29
CA THR A 685 2.73 -3.93 9.42
C THR A 685 3.64 -4.72 10.37
N ALA A 686 4.90 -4.92 9.98
CA ALA A 686 5.91 -5.55 10.84
C ALA A 686 6.83 -4.46 11.39
N GLN A 687 6.92 -4.35 12.71
CA GLN A 687 7.72 -3.32 13.36
C GLN A 687 8.34 -3.80 14.67
N PRO A 688 9.49 -3.25 15.11
CA PRO A 688 10.03 -3.57 16.43
C PRO A 688 9.11 -3.05 17.55
N VAL A 689 8.95 -3.82 18.63
CA VAL A 689 8.02 -3.51 19.74
C VAL A 689 8.26 -2.12 20.34
N ASN A 690 9.53 -1.69 20.40
CA ASN A 690 9.88 -0.39 20.97
C ASN A 690 9.46 0.80 20.11
N TYR A 691 9.05 0.57 18.86
CA TYR A 691 8.59 1.60 17.91
C TYR A 691 7.08 1.54 17.66
N ASN A 692 6.30 0.84 18.48
CA ASN A 692 4.84 0.80 18.32
C ASN A 692 4.17 2.19 18.36
N PHE A 693 4.80 3.16 19.03
CA PHE A 693 4.35 4.56 19.04
C PHE A 693 4.54 5.30 17.70
N GLU A 694 5.34 4.74 16.79
CA GLU A 694 5.60 5.23 15.42
C GLU A 694 4.90 4.37 14.36
N SER A 695 3.89 3.58 14.75
CA SER A 695 3.28 2.56 13.89
C SER A 695 2.78 3.08 12.54
N TYR A 696 2.31 4.32 12.47
CA TYR A 696 1.90 4.93 11.21
C TYR A 696 3.06 5.13 10.23
N ILE A 697 4.29 5.47 10.69
CA ILE A 697 5.47 5.53 9.81
C ILE A 697 5.70 4.15 9.19
N PHE A 698 5.68 3.12 10.04
CA PHE A 698 5.96 1.76 9.60
C PHE A 698 4.87 1.27 8.65
N GLU A 699 3.62 1.61 8.90
CA GLU A 699 2.49 1.25 8.05
C GLU A 699 2.55 1.92 6.69
N GLU A 700 2.80 3.24 6.64
CA GLU A 700 2.98 4.00 5.40
C GLU A 700 4.13 3.42 4.55
N ASN A 701 5.25 3.08 5.18
CA ASN A 701 6.46 2.68 4.46
C ASN A 701 6.56 1.17 4.18
N THR A 702 5.99 0.33 5.04
CA THR A 702 6.20 -1.14 5.02
C THR A 702 4.92 -1.94 5.22
N GLY A 703 3.78 -1.28 5.44
CA GLY A 703 2.48 -1.93 5.53
C GLY A 703 2.14 -2.69 4.26
N VAL A 704 1.56 -3.88 4.42
CA VAL A 704 1.12 -4.71 3.31
C VAL A 704 -0.39 -4.87 3.38
N PRO A 705 -1.14 -4.54 2.29
CA PRO A 705 -2.58 -4.74 2.28
C PRO A 705 -2.91 -6.23 2.42
N MET A 706 -3.81 -6.52 3.33
CA MET A 706 -4.37 -7.86 3.51
C MET A 706 -5.50 -8.07 2.50
N GLN A 707 -5.65 -9.32 2.05
CA GLN A 707 -6.76 -9.70 1.18
C GLN A 707 -7.59 -10.81 1.80
N TYR A 708 -8.92 -10.74 1.68
CA TYR A 708 -9.77 -11.83 2.13
C TYR A 708 -9.65 -13.04 1.20
N SER A 709 -9.30 -14.20 1.75
CA SER A 709 -9.26 -15.47 1.02
C SER A 709 -10.43 -16.35 1.42
N THR A 710 -11.32 -16.63 0.46
CA THR A 710 -12.45 -17.56 0.63
C THR A 710 -11.98 -18.97 0.98
N ASN A 711 -10.88 -19.43 0.40
CA ASN A 711 -10.29 -20.76 0.66
C ASN A 711 -9.76 -20.90 2.09
N ALA A 712 -9.14 -19.84 2.64
CA ALA A 712 -8.64 -19.84 4.01
C ALA A 712 -9.73 -19.44 5.02
N ALA A 713 -10.84 -18.87 4.54
CA ALA A 713 -11.84 -18.15 5.33
C ALA A 713 -11.15 -17.16 6.30
N ALA A 714 -10.19 -16.37 5.79
CA ALA A 714 -9.36 -15.46 6.56
C ALA A 714 -8.79 -14.35 5.67
N TRP A 715 -8.46 -13.22 6.27
CA TRP A 715 -7.59 -12.21 5.67
C TRP A 715 -6.16 -12.74 5.64
N VAL A 716 -5.49 -12.63 4.50
CA VAL A 716 -4.13 -13.15 4.30
C VAL A 716 -3.22 -12.06 3.77
N ALA A 717 -1.98 -12.06 4.26
CA ALA A 717 -0.92 -11.22 3.73
C ALA A 717 0.40 -11.99 3.73
N ASN A 718 1.26 -11.67 2.77
CA ASN A 718 2.64 -12.11 2.75
C ASN A 718 3.51 -10.89 3.04
N ILE A 719 4.06 -10.82 4.24
CA ILE A 719 4.93 -9.72 4.67
C ILE A 719 6.38 -10.17 4.67
N THR A 720 7.25 -9.42 4.00
CA THR A 720 8.69 -9.68 3.98
C THR A 720 9.34 -8.80 5.05
N LEU A 721 9.95 -9.42 6.05
CA LEU A 721 10.71 -8.68 7.06
C LEU A 721 11.89 -7.95 6.43
N PRO A 722 12.30 -6.78 6.94
CA PRO A 722 13.52 -6.14 6.48
C PRO A 722 14.75 -7.00 6.82
N SER A 723 15.84 -6.76 6.09
CA SER A 723 17.16 -7.31 6.38
C SER A 723 18.24 -6.25 6.19
N VAL A 724 19.37 -6.45 6.86
CA VAL A 724 20.54 -5.57 6.70
C VAL A 724 21.15 -5.60 5.31
N LEU A 725 20.88 -6.64 4.51
CA LEU A 725 21.32 -6.74 3.11
C LEU A 725 20.31 -6.13 2.13
N LYS A 726 19.03 -6.12 2.51
CA LYS A 726 17.88 -5.71 1.69
C LYS A 726 16.76 -5.20 2.61
N GLY A 727 16.37 -3.93 2.54
CA GLY A 727 15.27 -3.43 3.36
C GLY A 727 15.25 -1.91 3.57
N GLY A 728 15.32 -1.12 2.49
CA GLY A 728 15.23 0.34 2.59
C GLY A 728 16.28 0.94 3.52
N PHE A 729 15.84 1.78 4.45
CA PHE A 729 16.70 2.50 5.40
C PHE A 729 17.46 1.60 6.40
N TYR A 730 17.13 0.30 6.49
CA TYR A 730 17.89 -0.68 7.30
C TYR A 730 19.09 -1.31 6.55
N ALA A 731 19.20 -1.08 5.24
CA ALA A 731 20.27 -1.66 4.44
C ALA A 731 21.64 -1.11 4.87
N GLY A 732 22.63 -1.99 5.03
CA GLY A 732 23.99 -1.66 5.45
C GLY A 732 24.21 -1.57 6.96
N LEU A 733 23.17 -1.79 7.78
CA LEU A 733 23.33 -1.87 9.23
C LEU A 733 24.08 -3.14 9.67
N PRO A 734 24.68 -3.16 10.88
CA PRO A 734 25.33 -4.36 11.39
C PRO A 734 24.36 -5.53 11.57
N GLN A 735 24.82 -6.76 11.35
CA GLN A 735 24.03 -7.97 11.57
C GLN A 735 23.47 -8.03 13.00
N GLY A 736 22.21 -8.47 13.13
CA GLY A 736 21.51 -8.57 14.42
C GLY A 736 20.92 -7.25 14.91
N TYR A 737 21.11 -6.14 14.20
CA TYR A 737 20.45 -4.88 14.52
C TYR A 737 18.92 -4.99 14.49
N LEU A 738 18.39 -5.82 13.59
CA LEU A 738 16.96 -6.07 13.44
C LEU A 738 16.46 -7.20 14.36
N SER A 739 17.33 -7.82 15.15
CA SER A 739 16.95 -8.93 16.01
C SER A 739 16.21 -8.48 17.26
N GLY A 740 15.37 -9.37 17.79
CA GLY A 740 14.62 -9.19 19.02
C GLY A 740 13.12 -9.17 18.82
N ALA A 741 12.42 -8.48 19.72
CA ALA A 741 10.97 -8.47 19.77
C ALA A 741 10.38 -7.53 18.70
N TRP A 742 9.57 -8.09 17.83
CA TRP A 742 8.76 -7.41 16.84
C TRP A 742 7.28 -7.70 17.08
N ASP A 743 6.44 -6.80 16.60
CA ASP A 743 5.02 -7.00 16.50
C ASP A 743 4.58 -6.99 15.04
N LEU A 744 3.62 -7.86 14.74
CA LEU A 744 2.81 -7.78 13.54
C LEU A 744 1.53 -7.02 13.89
N ALA A 745 1.48 -5.75 13.53
CA ALA A 745 0.39 -4.83 13.77
C ALA A 745 -0.71 -5.01 12.71
N LEU A 746 -1.94 -5.28 13.14
CA LEU A 746 -3.13 -5.27 12.28
C LEU A 746 -3.93 -3.99 12.52
N THR A 747 -4.18 -3.25 11.45
CA THR A 747 -4.94 -1.99 11.40
C THR A 747 -5.97 -2.07 10.26
N GLY A 748 -6.94 -1.15 10.27
CA GLY A 748 -7.93 -1.00 9.22
C GLY A 748 -9.38 -1.15 9.68
N GLU A 749 -10.28 -1.15 8.71
CA GLU A 749 -11.71 -1.10 8.94
C GLU A 749 -12.52 -1.93 7.95
N SER A 750 -13.70 -2.36 8.39
CA SER A 750 -14.67 -2.99 7.50
C SER A 750 -15.37 -1.96 6.61
N SER A 751 -16.01 -2.42 5.52
CA SER A 751 -16.78 -1.60 4.56
C SER A 751 -18.07 -0.94 5.09
N GLY A 752 -18.16 -0.76 6.40
CA GLY A 752 -19.23 -0.07 7.12
C GLY A 752 -18.66 0.79 8.25
N GLY A 753 -17.39 1.20 8.15
CA GLY A 753 -16.75 2.12 9.09
C GLY A 753 -16.56 1.54 10.49
N VAL A 754 -16.35 0.22 10.61
CA VAL A 754 -16.07 -0.42 11.91
C VAL A 754 -14.60 -0.77 11.95
N GLN A 755 -13.85 -0.13 12.85
CA GLN A 755 -12.41 -0.33 12.97
C GLN A 755 -12.05 -1.60 13.72
N ALA A 756 -10.94 -2.21 13.32
CA ALA A 756 -10.21 -3.14 14.16
C ALA A 756 -9.41 -2.35 15.21
N GLN A 757 -9.40 -2.84 16.45
CA GLN A 757 -8.45 -2.34 17.43
C GLN A 757 -7.03 -2.66 16.95
N GLN A 758 -6.13 -1.67 17.01
CA GLN A 758 -4.72 -1.92 16.72
C GLN A 758 -4.21 -3.05 17.63
N SER A 759 -3.71 -4.09 16.99
CA SER A 759 -3.30 -5.32 17.69
C SER A 759 -1.95 -5.79 17.27
N TYR A 760 -1.27 -6.40 18.23
CA TYR A 760 0.06 -6.92 18.06
C TYR A 760 0.08 -8.44 18.20
N ALA A 761 0.58 -9.13 17.17
CA ALA A 761 1.02 -10.51 17.30
C ALA A 761 2.54 -10.54 17.46
N TYR A 762 3.00 -11.06 18.60
CA TYR A 762 4.41 -11.14 18.92
C TYR A 762 5.18 -12.00 17.93
N LEU A 763 6.33 -11.50 17.50
CA LEU A 763 7.28 -12.16 16.62
C LEU A 763 8.70 -11.92 17.14
N ASN A 764 9.47 -12.99 17.35
CA ASN A 764 10.89 -12.86 17.67
C ASN A 764 11.73 -12.96 16.39
N VAL A 765 12.35 -11.86 15.98
CA VAL A 765 13.25 -11.82 14.83
C VAL A 765 14.64 -12.26 15.28
N LEU A 766 15.13 -13.36 14.70
CA LEU A 766 16.44 -13.91 15.01
C LEU A 766 17.54 -13.14 14.27
N PRO A 767 18.78 -13.06 14.81
CA PRO A 767 19.89 -12.28 14.24
C PRO A 767 20.55 -12.94 13.02
N TYR A 768 19.75 -13.53 12.14
CA TYR A 768 20.21 -14.22 10.95
C TYR A 768 19.47 -13.72 9.72
N THR A 769 20.20 -13.42 8.66
CA THR A 769 19.60 -13.04 7.38
C THR A 769 19.15 -14.26 6.60
N TYR A 770 17.87 -14.30 6.26
CA TYR A 770 17.25 -15.35 5.46
C TYR A 770 17.87 -15.40 4.07
N VAL A 771 18.29 -16.61 3.67
CA VAL A 771 18.77 -16.88 2.32
C VAL A 771 17.74 -17.76 1.61
N ASP A 772 17.05 -17.18 0.63
CA ASP A 772 16.06 -17.88 -0.20
C ASP A 772 16.73 -18.84 -1.23
N ILE A 773 18.06 -18.82 -1.31
CA ILE A 773 18.82 -19.74 -2.15
C ILE A 773 18.93 -21.09 -1.44
N HIS A 774 18.08 -22.02 -1.86
CA HIS A 774 18.08 -23.39 -1.35
C HIS A 774 19.27 -24.22 -1.87
N MET A 775 19.96 -23.76 -2.92
CA MET A 775 21.11 -24.44 -3.51
C MET A 775 22.14 -23.46 -4.06
N ILE A 776 23.38 -23.55 -3.58
CA ILE A 776 24.53 -22.79 -4.06
C ILE A 776 25.42 -23.69 -4.91
N THR A 777 25.73 -23.22 -6.10
CA THR A 777 26.50 -23.89 -7.16
C THR A 777 27.49 -22.88 -7.76
N PRO A 778 28.49 -23.33 -8.55
CA PRO A 778 29.37 -22.40 -9.26
C PRO A 778 28.62 -21.38 -10.15
N SER A 779 27.44 -21.74 -10.68
CA SER A 779 26.67 -20.87 -11.57
C SER A 779 25.96 -19.70 -10.88
N ASN A 780 25.60 -19.81 -9.60
CA ASN A 780 24.90 -18.75 -8.87
C ASN A 780 25.73 -18.18 -7.70
N LEU A 781 26.98 -18.62 -7.55
CA LEU A 781 27.89 -18.17 -6.50
C LEU A 781 28.06 -16.64 -6.48
N SER A 782 28.09 -15.99 -7.66
CA SER A 782 28.23 -14.54 -7.78
C SER A 782 26.99 -13.75 -7.33
N SER A 783 25.82 -14.40 -7.26
CA SER A 783 24.57 -13.81 -6.76
C SER A 783 24.30 -14.10 -5.28
N THR A 784 25.15 -14.91 -4.64
CA THR A 784 25.09 -15.19 -3.21
C THR A 784 25.76 -14.04 -2.44
N PRO A 785 25.20 -13.60 -1.29
CA PRO A 785 25.76 -12.50 -0.50
C PRO A 785 27.03 -12.94 0.26
N LEU A 786 28.14 -13.12 -0.46
CA LEU A 786 29.41 -13.59 0.07
C LEU A 786 30.30 -12.41 0.49
N ILE A 787 30.97 -12.57 1.63
CA ILE A 787 31.98 -11.64 2.14
C ILE A 787 33.36 -12.09 1.65
N ALA A 788 34.15 -11.14 1.15
CA ALA A 788 35.54 -11.39 0.78
C ALA A 788 36.38 -11.68 2.04
N ASN A 789 36.90 -12.90 2.13
CA ASN A 789 37.63 -13.36 3.30
C ASN A 789 39.13 -13.36 3.03
N SER A 790 39.90 -12.73 3.91
CA SER A 790 41.36 -12.67 3.86
C SER A 790 42.06 -14.02 4.03
N SER A 791 41.32 -15.07 4.40
CA SER A 791 41.83 -16.43 4.64
C SER A 791 41.60 -17.45 3.51
N GLY A 792 41.02 -17.05 2.36
CA GLY A 792 41.16 -17.75 1.08
C GLY A 792 39.92 -18.44 0.48
N LEU A 793 38.90 -18.78 1.27
CA LEU A 793 37.59 -19.24 0.75
C LEU A 793 36.53 -18.14 0.91
N PRO A 794 35.59 -17.97 -0.04
CA PRO A 794 34.46 -17.07 0.13
C PRO A 794 33.67 -17.42 1.40
N LEU A 795 33.18 -16.40 2.10
CA LEU A 795 32.52 -16.52 3.39
C LEU A 795 31.04 -16.18 3.27
N LEU A 796 30.19 -17.06 3.76
CA LEU A 796 28.81 -16.78 4.12
C LEU A 796 28.77 -16.68 5.65
N GLU A 797 28.25 -15.57 6.16
CA GLU A 797 28.27 -15.29 7.60
C GLU A 797 26.90 -14.81 8.04
N GLY A 798 26.41 -15.38 9.14
CA GLY A 798 25.22 -14.87 9.81
C GLY A 798 23.91 -15.15 9.10
N VAL A 799 23.83 -16.22 8.31
CA VAL A 799 22.63 -16.52 7.52
C VAL A 799 21.74 -17.56 8.17
N GLY A 800 20.46 -17.53 7.81
CA GLY A 800 19.47 -18.52 8.23
C GLY A 800 18.79 -19.20 7.05
N ALA A 801 18.60 -20.52 7.12
CA ALA A 801 17.85 -21.27 6.12
C ALA A 801 17.24 -22.55 6.68
N THR A 802 16.07 -22.96 6.17
CA THR A 802 15.48 -24.26 6.54
C THR A 802 16.27 -25.42 5.93
N ASN A 803 16.66 -25.31 4.66
CA ASN A 803 17.56 -26.26 4.02
C ASN A 803 18.50 -25.53 3.07
N LEU A 804 19.79 -25.82 3.16
CA LEU A 804 20.80 -25.28 2.26
C LEU A 804 21.57 -26.43 1.61
N THR A 805 21.67 -26.42 0.29
CA THR A 805 22.50 -27.37 -0.48
C THR A 805 23.70 -26.66 -1.07
N LEU A 806 24.89 -27.19 -0.84
CA LEU A 806 26.15 -26.68 -1.39
C LEU A 806 26.71 -27.75 -2.33
N SER A 807 26.71 -27.49 -3.63
CA SER A 807 27.08 -28.47 -4.66
C SER A 807 28.20 -27.97 -5.56
N GLY A 808 29.35 -28.64 -5.52
CA GLY A 808 30.54 -28.30 -6.31
C GLY A 808 31.15 -26.94 -5.96
N VAL A 809 31.07 -26.52 -4.69
CA VAL A 809 31.53 -25.20 -4.23
C VAL A 809 32.45 -25.31 -3.00
N ASP A 810 33.38 -24.37 -2.89
CA ASP A 810 34.27 -24.27 -1.74
C ASP A 810 33.95 -22.99 -0.96
N LEU A 811 33.48 -23.13 0.29
CA LEU A 811 32.87 -22.05 1.06
C LEU A 811 33.14 -22.17 2.57
N THR A 812 33.24 -21.03 3.24
CA THR A 812 33.13 -20.96 4.71
C THR A 812 31.73 -20.50 5.10
N LEU A 813 31.14 -21.17 6.08
CA LEU A 813 29.91 -20.81 6.77
C LEU A 813 30.26 -20.46 8.22
N ARG A 814 29.82 -19.29 8.71
CA ARG A 814 30.15 -18.80 10.05
C ARG A 814 28.94 -18.19 10.74
N GLY A 815 28.67 -18.63 11.96
CA GLY A 815 27.61 -18.04 12.77
C GLY A 815 26.23 -18.21 12.14
N ASP A 816 26.00 -19.29 11.40
CA ASP A 816 24.77 -19.51 10.64
C ASP A 816 23.76 -20.35 11.44
N TYR A 817 22.47 -20.23 11.08
CA TYR A 817 21.37 -21.02 11.65
C TYR A 817 20.67 -21.84 10.56
N LEU A 818 20.92 -23.14 10.50
CA LEU A 818 20.45 -24.01 9.42
C LEU A 818 19.69 -25.23 9.95
N ASP A 819 18.41 -25.39 9.63
CA ASP A 819 17.73 -26.64 10.05
C ASP A 819 18.37 -27.86 9.35
N GLY A 820 18.59 -27.79 8.03
CA GLY A 820 19.33 -28.79 7.27
C GLY A 820 20.45 -28.21 6.39
N LEU A 821 21.59 -28.92 6.34
CA LEU A 821 22.67 -28.63 5.40
C LEU A 821 23.02 -29.87 4.59
N THR A 822 22.99 -29.78 3.26
CA THR A 822 23.51 -30.81 2.35
C THR A 822 24.76 -30.28 1.65
N VAL A 823 25.84 -31.07 1.67
CA VAL A 823 27.10 -30.75 0.98
C VAL A 823 27.42 -31.87 0.00
N GLU A 824 27.51 -31.56 -1.29
CA GLU A 824 27.71 -32.55 -2.34
C GLU A 824 28.65 -32.11 -3.48
N GLY A 825 28.97 -33.05 -4.38
CA GLY A 825 29.62 -32.76 -5.66
C GLY A 825 31.08 -32.32 -5.56
N GLY A 826 31.86 -32.86 -4.61
CA GLY A 826 33.27 -32.53 -4.43
C GLY A 826 33.54 -31.26 -3.64
N SER A 827 32.54 -30.73 -2.93
CA SER A 827 32.62 -29.46 -2.20
C SER A 827 33.60 -29.50 -1.01
N GLN A 828 34.27 -28.39 -0.72
CA GLN A 828 35.08 -28.19 0.49
C GLN A 828 34.48 -27.10 1.38
N ILE A 829 33.85 -27.51 2.47
CA ILE A 829 33.10 -26.61 3.35
C ILE A 829 33.72 -26.51 4.74
N VAL A 830 33.80 -25.29 5.27
CA VAL A 830 34.19 -25.03 6.66
C VAL A 830 33.02 -24.37 7.39
N LEU A 831 32.45 -25.04 8.38
CA LEU A 831 31.41 -24.54 9.28
C LEU A 831 32.04 -24.10 10.60
N VAL A 832 31.77 -22.87 11.02
CA VAL A 832 32.32 -22.27 12.23
C VAL A 832 31.19 -21.68 13.06
N ASP A 833 31.15 -21.98 14.36
CA ASP A 833 30.23 -21.37 15.34
C ASP A 833 28.76 -21.32 14.89
N SER A 834 28.33 -22.31 14.10
CA SER A 834 27.00 -22.35 13.50
C SER A 834 26.07 -23.30 14.28
N THR A 835 24.77 -23.07 14.20
CA THR A 835 23.76 -23.95 14.80
C THR A 835 22.99 -24.68 13.70
N LEU A 836 22.99 -26.00 13.76
CA LEU A 836 22.32 -26.84 12.77
C LEU A 836 21.44 -27.91 13.42
N SER A 837 20.46 -28.44 12.70
CA SER A 837 19.72 -29.64 13.16
C SER A 837 20.25 -30.92 12.54
N HIS A 838 20.59 -30.91 11.26
CA HIS A 838 21.23 -32.06 10.61
C HIS A 838 22.14 -31.66 9.44
N ILE A 839 23.13 -32.50 9.17
CA ILE A 839 24.11 -32.30 8.11
C ILE A 839 24.19 -33.57 7.26
N ASN A 840 24.06 -33.46 5.96
CA ASN A 840 24.25 -34.54 4.99
C ASN A 840 25.44 -34.23 4.09
N ILE A 841 26.38 -35.16 3.97
CA ILE A 841 27.64 -34.94 3.23
C ILE A 841 27.81 -36.08 2.24
N LEU A 842 27.94 -35.75 0.96
CA LEU A 842 28.09 -36.70 -0.15
C LEU A 842 29.32 -36.33 -0.99
N ASP A 843 30.25 -37.26 -1.17
CA ASP A 843 31.46 -37.05 -2.00
C ASP A 843 32.16 -35.70 -1.73
N SER A 844 32.30 -35.31 -0.46
CA SER A 844 32.74 -33.96 -0.08
C SER A 844 33.62 -33.93 1.16
N LYS A 845 34.26 -32.79 1.41
CA LYS A 845 35.08 -32.55 2.60
C LYS A 845 34.46 -31.44 3.45
N VAL A 846 34.17 -31.73 4.71
CA VAL A 846 33.56 -30.75 5.62
C VAL A 846 34.36 -30.66 6.91
N THR A 847 34.64 -29.44 7.36
CA THR A 847 35.20 -29.15 8.68
C THR A 847 34.16 -28.41 9.50
N VAL A 848 33.84 -28.88 10.70
CA VAL A 848 32.87 -28.27 11.63
C VAL A 848 33.63 -27.87 12.90
N ILE A 849 33.54 -26.59 13.29
CA ILE A 849 34.31 -26.01 14.38
C ILE A 849 33.36 -25.23 15.29
N GLY A 850 33.39 -25.47 16.60
CA GLY A 850 32.67 -24.65 17.59
C GLY A 850 31.14 -24.63 17.42
N SER A 851 30.60 -25.49 16.55
CA SER A 851 29.21 -25.46 16.13
C SER A 851 28.32 -26.29 17.06
N THR A 852 27.00 -26.17 16.91
CA THR A 852 26.02 -26.95 17.65
C THR A 852 25.12 -27.72 16.68
N VAL A 853 24.91 -29.01 16.91
CA VAL A 853 24.00 -29.87 16.14
C VAL A 853 22.88 -30.40 17.05
N ASN A 854 21.64 -29.97 16.80
CA ASN A 854 20.49 -30.14 17.71
C ASN A 854 19.36 -30.99 17.13
N GLY A 855 18.93 -32.01 17.87
CA GLY A 855 17.61 -32.64 17.73
C GLY A 855 17.45 -33.56 16.51
N GLY A 856 16.85 -34.75 16.72
CA GLY A 856 16.44 -35.65 15.64
C GLY A 856 17.07 -37.04 15.66
N GLY A 857 17.01 -37.72 14.51
CA GLY A 857 17.54 -39.08 14.34
C GLY A 857 19.06 -39.11 14.29
N VAL A 858 19.65 -38.46 13.29
CA VAL A 858 21.10 -38.47 13.04
C VAL A 858 21.59 -37.03 12.86
N GLY A 859 22.64 -36.63 13.59
CA GLY A 859 23.23 -35.30 13.47
C GLY A 859 23.97 -35.10 12.15
N VAL A 860 24.93 -35.99 11.82
CA VAL A 860 25.70 -35.91 10.56
C VAL A 860 25.64 -37.23 9.80
N SER A 861 25.06 -37.24 8.61
CA SER A 861 25.10 -38.35 7.66
C SER A 861 26.17 -38.11 6.61
N LEU A 862 27.01 -39.09 6.34
CA LEU A 862 28.13 -38.94 5.40
C LEU A 862 28.29 -40.18 4.53
N THR A 863 28.38 -39.97 3.22
CA THR A 863 28.65 -41.01 2.22
C THR A 863 29.85 -40.59 1.38
N ASP A 864 30.84 -41.48 1.26
CA ASP A 864 32.07 -41.25 0.47
C ASP A 864 32.78 -39.91 0.81
N SER A 865 32.74 -39.49 2.07
CA SER A 865 33.11 -38.14 2.49
C SER A 865 34.14 -38.11 3.62
N ASN A 866 34.76 -36.95 3.81
CA ASN A 866 35.68 -36.69 4.94
C ASN A 866 35.11 -35.59 5.82
N LEU A 867 34.99 -35.87 7.11
CA LEU A 867 34.50 -34.94 8.12
C LEU A 867 35.57 -34.70 9.18
N THR A 868 35.85 -33.44 9.47
CA THR A 868 36.60 -33.02 10.66
C THR A 868 35.64 -32.25 11.57
N VAL A 869 35.51 -32.65 12.84
CA VAL A 869 34.63 -31.99 13.82
C VAL A 869 35.42 -31.65 15.07
N LEU A 870 35.47 -30.38 15.41
CA LEU A 870 36.27 -29.81 16.49
C LEU A 870 35.38 -29.01 17.44
N SER A 871 35.47 -29.27 18.74
CA SER A 871 34.80 -28.47 19.78
C SER A 871 33.29 -28.23 19.53
N THR A 872 32.62 -29.18 18.89
CA THR A 872 31.22 -29.10 18.47
C THR A 872 30.33 -29.79 19.50
N THR A 873 29.15 -29.23 19.74
CA THR A 873 28.17 -29.77 20.68
C THR A 873 27.05 -30.50 19.94
N PHE A 874 26.79 -31.75 20.30
CA PHE A 874 25.69 -32.57 19.78
C PHE A 874 24.64 -32.77 20.87
N ASN A 875 23.40 -32.35 20.62
CA ASN A 875 22.33 -32.37 21.62
C ASN A 875 21.10 -33.17 21.14
N ASN A 876 20.56 -34.03 22.01
CA ASN A 876 19.26 -34.71 21.84
C ASN A 876 19.10 -35.48 20.51
N LEU A 877 20.14 -36.25 20.13
CA LEU A 877 20.16 -37.05 18.90
C LEU A 877 20.07 -38.56 19.20
N THR A 878 19.49 -39.34 18.29
CA THR A 878 19.63 -40.81 18.38
C THR A 878 21.08 -41.22 18.06
N TYR A 879 21.66 -40.63 17.00
CA TYR A 879 23.03 -40.85 16.59
C TYR A 879 23.74 -39.53 16.27
N ALA A 880 24.98 -39.33 16.71
CA ALA A 880 25.76 -38.17 16.26
C ALA A 880 26.21 -38.32 14.79
N TYR A 881 26.62 -39.53 14.39
CA TYR A 881 27.14 -39.80 13.04
C TYR A 881 26.48 -41.02 12.38
N ASN A 882 26.23 -40.94 11.08
CA ASN A 882 25.87 -42.06 10.21
C ASN A 882 26.86 -42.16 9.02
N PRO A 883 28.03 -42.77 9.22
CA PRO A 883 29.04 -42.90 8.17
C PRO A 883 28.77 -44.09 7.24
N LEU A 884 28.93 -43.86 5.94
CA LEU A 884 29.03 -44.86 4.88
C LEU A 884 30.29 -44.60 4.07
N ASN A 885 31.23 -45.54 4.09
CA ASN A 885 32.51 -45.46 3.35
C ASN A 885 33.34 -44.17 3.59
N SER A 886 33.12 -43.50 4.73
CA SER A 886 33.60 -42.14 5.03
C SER A 886 34.66 -42.13 6.14
N THR A 887 35.33 -41.00 6.36
CA THR A 887 36.26 -40.80 7.49
C THR A 887 35.85 -39.62 8.37
N ILE A 888 35.94 -39.80 9.70
CA ILE A 888 35.60 -38.78 10.70
C ILE A 888 36.79 -38.56 11.63
N GLN A 889 37.27 -37.31 11.70
CA GLN A 889 38.19 -36.83 12.72
C GLN A 889 37.41 -35.99 13.73
N SER A 890 37.14 -36.56 14.92
CA SER A 890 36.38 -35.90 15.98
C SER A 890 37.30 -35.56 17.16
N VAL A 891 37.37 -34.30 17.58
CA VAL A 891 38.22 -33.80 18.68
C VAL A 891 37.43 -32.87 19.58
N ASP A 892 37.51 -33.07 20.91
CA ASP A 892 36.92 -32.20 21.95
C ASP A 892 35.42 -31.88 21.81
N ASN A 893 34.65 -32.80 21.20
CA ASN A 893 33.22 -32.65 21.00
C ASN A 893 32.41 -33.02 22.26
N THR A 894 31.32 -32.31 22.50
CA THR A 894 30.40 -32.54 23.63
C THR A 894 29.14 -33.26 23.15
N TYR A 895 28.70 -34.31 23.85
CA TYR A 895 27.50 -35.07 23.49
C TYR A 895 26.53 -35.09 24.68
N SER A 896 25.42 -34.37 24.57
CA SER A 896 24.39 -34.25 25.62
C SER A 896 23.06 -34.83 25.14
N GLY A 897 22.48 -35.78 25.86
CA GLY A 897 21.23 -36.45 25.41
C GLY A 897 21.37 -37.23 24.10
N VAL A 898 22.59 -37.60 23.70
CA VAL A 898 22.85 -38.41 22.50
C VAL A 898 22.83 -39.90 22.86
N SER A 899 22.00 -40.70 22.19
CA SER A 899 21.83 -42.12 22.53
C SER A 899 23.06 -42.96 22.15
N ASN A 900 23.59 -42.80 20.94
CA ASN A 900 24.83 -43.43 20.49
C ASN A 900 25.65 -42.45 19.65
N ILE A 901 26.98 -42.58 19.66
CA ILE A 901 27.83 -41.69 18.86
C ILE A 901 27.71 -42.03 17.36
N SER A 902 27.57 -43.30 16.98
CA SER A 902 27.45 -43.72 15.59
C SER A 902 26.32 -44.73 15.36
N THR A 903 25.72 -44.73 14.16
CA THR A 903 24.80 -45.77 13.70
C THR A 903 25.49 -47.13 13.53
N LEU A 904 26.81 -47.14 13.34
CA LEU A 904 27.60 -48.36 13.29
C LEU A 904 28.02 -48.78 14.72
N PRO A 905 27.96 -50.08 15.04
CA PRO A 905 28.32 -50.56 16.37
C PRO A 905 29.82 -50.37 16.64
N THR A 906 30.17 -50.05 17.89
CA THR A 906 31.56 -49.96 18.35
C THR A 906 32.31 -51.26 18.04
N PRO A 907 33.47 -51.20 17.36
CA PRO A 907 34.22 -52.40 17.03
C PRO A 907 34.70 -53.13 18.28
N THR A 908 34.61 -54.46 18.30
CA THR A 908 35.14 -55.27 19.41
C THR A 908 36.44 -55.94 19.00
N PHE A 909 37.45 -55.82 19.85
CA PHE A 909 38.79 -56.34 19.59
C PHE A 909 38.99 -57.63 20.38
N LYS A 910 39.39 -58.70 19.70
CA LYS A 910 39.67 -60.00 20.32
C LYS A 910 41.02 -60.53 19.86
N LEU A 911 41.97 -60.59 20.79
CA LEU A 911 43.23 -61.30 20.55
C LEU A 911 42.94 -62.81 20.39
N THR A 912 43.38 -63.40 19.29
CA THR A 912 43.26 -64.85 19.04
C THR A 912 44.53 -65.61 19.37
N THR A 913 45.65 -64.90 19.46
CA THR A 913 46.89 -65.41 20.06
C THR A 913 46.78 -65.35 21.58
N PRO A 914 47.34 -66.32 22.33
CA PRO A 914 47.45 -66.22 23.79
C PRO A 914 48.18 -64.94 24.23
N THR A 915 47.73 -64.32 25.32
CA THR A 915 48.39 -63.15 25.93
C THR A 915 49.75 -63.49 26.54
N THR A 916 50.01 -64.77 26.81
CA THR A 916 51.31 -65.28 27.26
C THR A 916 51.85 -66.29 26.25
N ILE A 917 53.01 -66.00 25.66
CA ILE A 917 53.64 -66.82 24.62
C ILE A 917 54.78 -67.63 25.25
N THR A 918 54.61 -68.95 25.32
CA THR A 918 55.58 -69.91 25.89
C THR A 918 56.18 -70.85 24.85
N GLY A 919 55.67 -70.82 23.60
CA GLY A 919 56.11 -71.64 22.46
C GLY A 919 56.47 -70.80 21.23
N THR A 920 56.88 -71.45 20.15
CA THR A 920 57.27 -70.75 18.91
C THR A 920 56.05 -70.08 18.27
N LEU A 921 56.13 -68.76 18.12
CA LEU A 921 55.12 -67.94 17.46
C LEU A 921 55.84 -67.03 16.46
N THR A 922 55.32 -66.94 15.25
CA THR A 922 55.87 -66.06 14.19
C THR A 922 54.95 -64.89 13.87
N ARG A 923 53.68 -64.94 14.29
CA ARG A 923 52.69 -63.89 14.08
C ARG A 923 51.69 -63.81 15.24
N ILE A 924 51.42 -62.60 15.72
CA ILE A 924 50.25 -62.32 16.55
C ILE A 924 49.03 -62.21 15.64
N LYS A 925 47.91 -62.82 16.03
CA LYS A 925 46.63 -62.76 15.32
C LYS A 925 45.57 -62.16 16.24
N LEU A 926 44.79 -61.23 15.72
CA LEU A 926 43.60 -60.73 16.38
C LEU A 926 42.44 -60.60 15.38
N VAL A 927 41.23 -60.64 15.89
CA VAL A 927 40.01 -60.38 15.12
C VAL A 927 39.37 -59.13 15.69
N VAL A 928 39.02 -58.20 14.81
CA VAL A 928 38.20 -57.04 15.15
C VAL A 928 36.86 -57.25 14.48
N THR A 929 35.79 -57.37 15.27
CA THR A 929 34.43 -57.49 14.71
C THR A 929 33.73 -56.14 14.71
N GLY A 930 32.98 -55.88 13.64
CA GLY A 930 32.35 -54.60 13.37
C GLY A 930 32.07 -54.44 11.87
N SER A 931 31.26 -53.44 11.54
CA SER A 931 30.82 -53.16 10.17
C SER A 931 31.70 -52.09 9.53
N GLN A 932 32.00 -52.23 8.24
CA GLN A 932 32.78 -51.25 7.46
C GLN A 932 34.18 -50.90 8.03
N LEU A 933 34.86 -51.88 8.64
CA LEU A 933 36.16 -51.66 9.29
C LEU A 933 37.32 -51.51 8.30
N ARG A 934 38.12 -50.47 8.51
CA ARG A 934 39.43 -50.25 7.89
C ARG A 934 40.50 -50.25 8.97
N VAL A 935 41.61 -50.94 8.77
CA VAL A 935 42.74 -50.89 9.72
C VAL A 935 43.58 -49.66 9.41
N ILE A 936 43.67 -48.73 10.37
CA ILE A 936 44.43 -47.49 10.22
C ILE A 936 45.89 -47.68 10.63
N GLY A 937 46.15 -48.46 11.67
CA GLY A 937 47.52 -48.67 12.15
C GLY A 937 47.65 -49.80 13.15
N VAL A 938 48.85 -50.38 13.21
CA VAL A 938 49.23 -51.35 14.22
C VAL A 938 50.61 -50.98 14.75
N THR A 939 50.77 -50.96 16.06
CA THR A 939 52.02 -50.62 16.74
C THR A 939 52.43 -51.68 17.74
N ILE A 940 53.73 -51.85 17.97
CA ILE A 940 54.29 -52.62 19.08
C ILE A 940 55.16 -51.69 19.91
N ASN A 941 54.84 -51.55 21.20
CA ASN A 941 55.49 -50.61 22.13
C ASN A 941 55.46 -49.16 21.63
N GLY A 942 54.43 -48.78 20.87
CA GLY A 942 54.29 -47.45 20.28
C GLY A 942 54.88 -47.32 18.87
N GLU A 943 55.72 -48.25 18.43
CA GLU A 943 56.35 -48.20 17.10
C GLU A 943 55.48 -48.86 16.02
N PRO A 944 55.25 -48.22 14.85
CA PRO A 944 54.51 -48.82 13.74
C PRO A 944 55.15 -50.11 13.24
N VAL A 945 54.31 -51.13 12.98
CA VAL A 945 54.77 -52.41 12.45
C VAL A 945 54.00 -52.78 11.19
N ASN A 946 54.63 -53.57 10.31
CA ASN A 946 53.93 -54.16 9.18
C ASN A 946 52.88 -55.17 9.66
N PHE A 947 51.75 -55.28 8.98
CA PHE A 947 50.69 -56.24 9.28
C PHE A 947 50.01 -56.69 8.00
N SER A 948 49.31 -57.82 8.05
CA SER A 948 48.42 -58.28 6.99
C SER A 948 46.99 -58.30 7.51
N VAL A 949 46.06 -57.79 6.71
CA VAL A 949 44.62 -57.78 7.03
C VAL A 949 43.91 -58.79 6.14
N THR A 950 43.00 -59.57 6.71
CA THR A 950 42.13 -60.49 5.99
C THR A 950 40.67 -60.19 6.36
N PRO A 951 39.79 -59.88 5.40
CA PRO A 951 38.36 -59.70 5.68
C PRO A 951 37.73 -60.97 6.26
N THR A 952 36.76 -60.80 7.14
CA THR A 952 35.93 -61.89 7.69
C THR A 952 34.46 -61.54 7.55
N SER A 953 33.56 -62.52 7.72
CA SER A 953 32.11 -62.32 7.58
C SER A 953 31.49 -61.30 8.55
N GLY A 954 32.24 -60.82 9.55
CA GLY A 954 31.76 -59.84 10.54
C GLY A 954 32.83 -58.84 11.00
N GLY A 955 33.88 -58.60 10.19
CA GLY A 955 34.96 -57.67 10.53
C GLY A 955 36.27 -58.00 9.85
N VAL A 956 37.40 -57.76 10.52
CA VAL A 956 38.74 -57.99 9.96
C VAL A 956 39.61 -58.82 10.89
N GLN A 957 40.40 -59.73 10.33
CA GLN A 957 41.45 -60.44 11.04
C GLN A 957 42.80 -59.79 10.71
N LEU A 958 43.53 -59.36 11.74
CA LEU A 958 44.89 -58.85 11.60
C LEU A 958 45.89 -59.94 11.95
N SER A 959 46.97 -60.00 11.18
CA SER A 959 48.13 -60.81 11.49
C SER A 959 49.40 -59.98 11.44
N VAL A 960 50.03 -59.84 12.59
CA VAL A 960 51.19 -58.96 12.85
C VAL A 960 52.42 -59.85 13.02
N PRO A 961 53.50 -59.68 12.25
CA PRO A 961 54.74 -60.42 12.45
C PRO A 961 55.27 -60.22 13.86
N PHE A 962 55.53 -61.33 14.57
CA PHE A 962 56.10 -61.32 15.91
C PHE A 962 56.79 -62.66 16.13
N SER A 963 58.12 -62.65 16.20
CA SER A 963 58.93 -63.86 16.36
C SER A 963 59.31 -64.02 17.82
N SER A 964 58.65 -64.94 18.53
CA SER A 964 58.89 -65.18 19.96
C SER A 964 60.29 -65.68 20.26
N SER A 965 60.98 -66.26 19.27
CA SER A 965 62.37 -66.75 19.39
C SER A 965 63.44 -65.71 19.08
N SER A 966 63.10 -64.57 18.46
CA SER A 966 64.06 -63.49 18.18
C SER A 966 63.80 -62.24 19.02
N ASN A 967 62.58 -62.07 19.52
CA ASN A 967 62.22 -60.99 20.42
C ASN A 967 62.55 -61.39 21.88
N PRO A 968 63.19 -60.53 22.69
CA PRO A 968 63.47 -60.82 24.09
C PRO A 968 62.23 -61.19 24.91
N ASP A 969 62.43 -61.91 26.02
CA ASP A 969 61.37 -62.11 27.00
C ASP A 969 60.97 -60.76 27.64
N GLY A 970 59.68 -60.54 27.84
CA GLY A 970 59.16 -59.26 28.34
C GLY A 970 57.73 -58.98 27.91
N VAL A 971 57.21 -57.81 28.32
CA VAL A 971 55.87 -57.34 27.97
C VAL A 971 55.96 -56.45 26.74
N TYR A 972 55.13 -56.74 25.74
CA TYR A 972 54.95 -55.97 24.51
C TYR A 972 53.52 -55.45 24.46
N THR A 973 53.36 -54.15 24.19
CA THR A 973 52.06 -53.51 24.02
C THR A 973 51.72 -53.44 22.54
N LEU A 974 50.75 -54.24 22.09
CA LEU A 974 50.23 -54.20 20.73
C LEU A 974 49.08 -53.18 20.65
N GLY A 975 49.32 -52.03 20.03
CA GLY A 975 48.27 -51.07 19.69
C GLY A 975 47.66 -51.41 18.34
N VAL A 976 46.33 -51.42 18.25
CA VAL A 976 45.60 -51.59 16.99
C VAL A 976 44.59 -50.46 16.87
N THR A 977 44.67 -49.71 15.78
CA THR A 977 43.71 -48.67 15.43
C THR A 977 42.92 -49.12 14.20
N VAL A 978 41.60 -49.22 14.34
CA VAL A 978 40.68 -49.43 13.22
C VAL A 978 39.75 -48.23 13.09
N SER A 979 39.11 -48.08 11.94
CA SER A 979 38.04 -47.10 11.75
C SER A 979 36.87 -47.71 11.01
N SER A 980 35.66 -47.42 11.49
CA SER A 980 34.40 -47.61 10.77
C SER A 980 33.80 -46.27 10.33
N GLY A 981 34.66 -45.27 10.11
CA GLY A 981 34.31 -43.86 10.08
C GLY A 981 35.02 -43.12 11.22
N LEU A 982 34.70 -43.49 12.47
CA LEU A 982 35.42 -43.04 13.66
C LEU A 982 36.63 -43.95 13.95
N SER A 983 37.71 -43.37 14.49
CA SER A 983 38.90 -44.14 14.87
C SER A 983 38.75 -44.76 16.26
N TYR A 984 39.04 -46.05 16.36
CA TYR A 984 39.03 -46.83 17.59
C TYR A 984 40.41 -47.45 17.79
N THR A 985 41.08 -47.10 18.88
CA THR A 985 42.37 -47.67 19.27
C THR A 985 42.20 -48.58 20.47
N HIS A 986 42.70 -49.81 20.37
CA HIS A 986 42.75 -50.76 21.48
C HIS A 986 44.16 -51.31 21.65
N ALA A 987 44.60 -51.47 22.90
CA ALA A 987 45.93 -51.98 23.22
C ALA A 987 45.84 -53.33 23.93
N PHE A 988 46.66 -54.29 23.49
CA PHE A 988 46.82 -55.58 24.14
C PHE A 988 48.21 -55.71 24.74
N ASN A 989 48.30 -56.23 25.96
CA ASN A 989 49.59 -56.62 26.54
C ASN A 989 49.87 -58.08 26.23
N ILE A 990 51.04 -58.33 25.64
CA ILE A 990 51.50 -59.64 25.22
C ILE A 990 52.81 -59.93 25.92
N VAL A 991 52.88 -61.01 26.69
CA VAL A 991 54.07 -61.41 27.44
C VAL A 991 54.79 -62.51 26.67
N ASN A 992 56.01 -62.25 26.23
CA ASN A 992 56.89 -63.28 25.68
C ASN A 992 57.69 -63.93 26.82
N LEU A 993 57.50 -65.24 27.03
CA LEU A 993 58.25 -66.07 27.98
C LEU A 993 58.95 -67.24 27.26
N TYR A 994 59.08 -67.17 25.93
CA TYR A 994 59.57 -68.27 25.12
C TYR A 994 60.95 -68.74 25.55
N HIS A 995 61.89 -67.83 25.87
CA HIS A 995 63.25 -68.21 26.26
C HIS A 995 63.31 -68.80 27.67
N GLN A 996 62.57 -68.24 28.63
CA GLN A 996 62.40 -68.82 29.96
C GLN A 996 61.79 -70.23 29.92
N THR A 997 60.79 -70.45 29.07
CA THR A 997 60.09 -71.75 29.01
C THR A 997 60.90 -72.83 28.28
N THR A 998 61.60 -72.48 27.18
CA THR A 998 62.51 -73.43 26.48
C THR A 998 63.66 -73.85 27.38
N THR A 999 64.20 -72.95 28.20
CA THR A 999 65.22 -73.26 29.20
C THR A 999 64.70 -74.24 30.27
N TYR A 1000 63.44 -74.10 30.69
CA TYR A 1000 62.80 -74.98 31.67
C TYR A 1000 62.58 -76.41 31.14
N TYR A 1001 62.13 -76.58 29.89
CA TYR A 1001 61.95 -77.90 29.27
C TYR A 1001 63.28 -78.62 28.95
N LEU A 1002 64.36 -77.88 28.62
CA LEU A 1002 65.72 -78.42 28.47
C LEU A 1002 66.28 -78.98 29.80
N LEU A 1003 65.91 -78.39 30.94
CA LEU A 1003 66.29 -78.87 32.27
C LEU A 1003 65.42 -80.06 32.74
N GLY A 1004 64.13 -80.12 32.37
CA GLY A 1004 63.23 -81.23 32.73
C GLY A 1004 63.58 -82.57 32.05
N GLY A 1005 64.13 -82.54 30.83
CA GLY A 1005 64.58 -83.74 30.11
C GLY A 1005 65.82 -84.44 30.69
N LEU A 1006 66.64 -83.72 31.46
CA LEU A 1006 67.85 -84.29 32.10
C LEU A 1006 67.54 -85.14 33.34
N GLY A 1007 66.36 -84.97 33.96
CA GLY A 1007 65.95 -85.74 35.14
C GLY A 1007 65.61 -87.21 34.88
N VAL A 1008 65.15 -87.55 33.67
CA VAL A 1008 64.75 -88.92 33.30
C VAL A 1008 65.94 -89.76 32.83
N LEU A 1009 67.00 -89.15 32.28
CA LEU A 1009 68.23 -89.85 31.89
C LEU A 1009 69.10 -90.27 33.10
N GLY A 1010 69.05 -89.52 34.21
CA GLY A 1010 69.80 -89.84 35.44
C GLY A 1010 69.31 -91.09 36.17
N LEU A 1011 68.00 -91.38 36.13
CA LEU A 1011 67.41 -92.54 36.80
C LEU A 1011 67.66 -93.87 36.07
N VAL A 1012 67.83 -93.86 34.74
CA VAL A 1012 68.10 -95.07 33.95
C VAL A 1012 69.57 -95.48 34.00
N LEU A 1013 70.50 -94.53 34.12
CA LEU A 1013 71.94 -94.83 34.26
C LEU A 1013 72.33 -95.28 35.69
N GLY A 1014 71.60 -94.85 36.72
CA GLY A 1014 71.79 -95.30 38.10
C GLY A 1014 71.46 -96.78 38.34
N LEU A 1015 70.44 -97.33 37.67
CA LEU A 1015 70.06 -98.74 37.79
C LEU A 1015 71.03 -99.70 37.08
N ILE A 1016 71.68 -99.26 36.00
CA ILE A 1016 72.66 -100.07 35.24
C ILE A 1016 74.01 -100.16 35.98
N ALA A 1017 74.41 -99.12 36.70
CA ALA A 1017 75.64 -99.14 37.51
C ALA A 1017 75.55 -100.08 38.73
N ILE A 1018 74.37 -100.20 39.36
CA ILE A 1018 74.15 -101.12 40.51
C ILE A 1018 74.13 -102.59 40.05
N LEU A 1019 73.62 -102.89 38.85
CA LEU A 1019 73.61 -104.24 38.27
C LEU A 1019 74.99 -104.70 37.75
N LEU A 1020 75.91 -103.79 37.41
CA LEU A 1020 77.28 -104.12 36.98
C LEU A 1020 78.26 -104.31 38.16
N VAL A 1021 78.04 -103.66 39.31
CA VAL A 1021 78.90 -103.83 40.51
C VAL A 1021 78.61 -105.14 41.26
N LEU A 1022 77.40 -105.70 41.15
CA LEU A 1022 77.04 -106.99 41.77
C LEU A 1022 77.45 -108.24 40.97
N ARG A 1023 78.00 -108.09 39.76
CA ARG A 1023 78.48 -109.21 38.92
C ARG A 1023 80.00 -109.41 38.92
N GLY A 1024 80.76 -108.55 39.61
CA GLY A 1024 82.23 -108.48 39.55
C GLY A 1024 83.01 -109.01 40.76
N ARG A 1025 82.43 -109.83 41.64
CA ARG A 1025 83.20 -110.61 42.63
C ARG A 1025 83.39 -112.04 42.13
N ARG A 1026 84.51 -112.33 41.46
CA ARG A 1026 85.20 -113.65 41.40
C ARG A 1026 86.30 -113.65 40.32
N ALA A 1027 87.56 -113.39 40.72
CA ALA A 1027 88.77 -114.10 40.24
C ALA A 1027 90.06 -113.45 40.78
N ALA A 1028 90.88 -114.29 41.42
CA ALA A 1028 92.35 -114.20 41.65
C ALA A 1028 92.90 -112.96 42.39
N ALA A 1029 93.37 -113.05 43.64
CA ALA A 1029 94.59 -113.74 44.11
C ALA A 1029 95.89 -113.19 43.48
N THR A 1030 96.68 -112.45 44.26
CA THR A 1030 98.07 -112.77 44.71
C THR A 1030 98.80 -111.53 45.22
N GLY A 1031 99.16 -111.56 46.52
CA GLY A 1031 100.52 -111.34 47.04
C GLY A 1031 101.25 -109.99 46.93
N GLY A 1032 101.59 -109.43 48.11
CA GLY A 1032 102.98 -109.07 48.41
C GLY A 1032 103.26 -107.61 48.83
N PRO A 1033 104.21 -107.35 49.76
CA PRO A 1033 104.19 -106.18 50.64
C PRO A 1033 105.36 -105.20 50.45
N SER A 1034 105.10 -103.90 50.57
CA SER A 1034 105.97 -102.81 51.07
C SER A 1034 105.36 -101.47 50.71
#